data_AF-A0A1K1NK05-F1
#
_entry.id   AF-A0A1K1NK05-F1
#
_cell.length_a   1.000
_cell.length_b   1.000
_cell.length_c   1.000
_cell.angle_alpha   90.00
_cell.angle_beta   90.00
_cell.angle_gamma   90.00
#
_symmetry.space_group_name_H-M   'P 1'
#
loop_
_entity.id
_entity.type
_entity.pdbx_description
1 polymer ?
#
loop_
_entity_poly.entity_id
_entity_poly.type
_entity_poly.pdbx_seq_one_letter_code
_entity_poly.pdbx_strand_id
1 'polypeptide(L)'
;MRKGTFKKIVSAGITAMMVAASVPSVPAAVVHGADQQTRGNIGGFDYEMWNQNGQGQVSMNPGAGSFTCSWSNIENFLARMGKNYDSQKKNYKSFGNIVLTYDVEYTPRGNSYMCVYGWTRNPLMEYYIVEGWGDWRPPGNGAENKGTVTLNGNTYDIAKTMRYNQPSLDGTATFPQYWSIRQTSGSRNNTTNYMQGTIDVSKHFDAWSQKGLDMSGTLYEVSLNIEGYRSNGSANVKKITVGSGSPSPSETTTTTPTQTVKADGDGNYFTSTFESGAGDWSGRGSASVDTDSSNYYDGSKSLLVSGRESEWNGCAIPLDPSAFVPGNTYSFSAAVMQKSGSAVTMQMSLQQGDGNSASYTKIADCDTKSGEWTKIENTEFTIPDNSGDLILYIETPESSGDLCNFYVDAVQVSEKGKKSAVVTGQGKVDTTSAPDDTPKTTGKNYKGVRAHQNLTYNYEKGGNGFKDYMGPYFRLGTSVSGYEIGNSQAQQFIKKNYNSITCENEMKPDSIVKGVNGDEVQISLQSANSILKFAEQNGIGVRGHTFVWYSQTPEFLFKDNGSYVSKDRMNKRLESMIKNTFSQLKSNYPKLQVHSYDVCNELFENDGGGMRNWSKWKDVYGAGNYDFVINAFKYARKYAPSETKLYLNDYNEYMSKKTNDLVNMAKNVMKEGDYIDGIGMQAHLAASYPSASEFETAVKQFESLGLDVQVTELDITRNQSNQGELYTQIFEVCMRHAKNISTVTLWGTTDERSWRKSENGGSPLPFSNYQPKSFYNDIIALTKKIDPPNYDDEEEEVVTTTATTTAPPVNVTTTTTAPPAPAKDLKEVLNEKVSVWGDSNKDSGVDMGDVVLIMQSLANPDKYKMSEQGLFNADVSEAGNGITAQDALILQRYLLGLIKSLPASYADNIKTVTTEATTTKATTTSTTTTTTTKATTTTTTTAPKSNFNYNGNVQFKEAPGNYFNGCQQRGKVTKESYNGINGYNNCNVYTPYNYDPNKKYNIFYLMHGGSENENTLISQNDTMIQNMLDNMIMNGELEPLIVVFPTFNKTEAGKFYSEFRQSLVPFIEGKYSTYANKDTSAESLKASRMHRAYGGFSMGSVSTWAVFENCLDIVGYFMPLSGDHWNGNSAYDKAKSLANAVDKSGYKTNEYFIFASTGSEDIAYPNVNPQVEEMKKMSQFVFTSDFSKGNFYFMVAPGKTHWWGYVRHYVYDSLPYFFHEGQ
;
A
#
# COMPACT_ATOMS: atom_id res chain seq x y z
N MET A 1 -27.55 29.36 -73.77
CA MET A 1 -28.94 28.83 -73.92
C MET A 1 -29.44 28.37 -72.54
N ARG A 2 -30.76 28.39 -72.30
CA ARG A 2 -31.56 27.71 -71.22
C ARG A 2 -31.01 27.56 -69.77
N LYS A 3 -31.87 27.96 -68.82
CA LYS A 3 -32.03 27.63 -67.37
C LYS A 3 -31.49 26.25 -66.91
N GLY A 4 -31.08 25.99 -65.65
CA GLY A 4 -30.90 26.85 -64.45
C GLY A 4 -31.05 26.11 -63.07
N THR A 5 -30.43 26.66 -62.01
CA THR A 5 -30.88 26.66 -60.58
C THR A 5 -30.74 25.40 -59.65
N PHE A 6 -29.72 25.43 -58.75
CA PHE A 6 -29.61 24.74 -57.42
C PHE A 6 -29.46 23.17 -57.40
N LYS A 7 -29.22 22.44 -56.27
CA LYS A 7 -29.44 22.67 -54.81
C LYS A 7 -28.35 22.03 -53.88
N LYS A 8 -28.69 21.73 -52.61
CA LYS A 8 -27.88 21.17 -51.48
C LYS A 8 -27.83 19.60 -51.49
N ILE A 9 -27.10 18.83 -50.64
CA ILE A 9 -26.63 19.09 -49.25
C ILE A 9 -25.21 18.55 -48.86
N VAL A 10 -25.05 17.65 -47.88
CA VAL A 10 -23.83 17.42 -47.05
C VAL A 10 -23.57 15.92 -46.74
N SER A 11 -22.31 15.46 -46.86
CA SER A 11 -21.55 14.71 -45.82
C SER A 11 -20.12 14.35 -46.27
N ALA A 12 -19.13 14.38 -45.36
CA ALA A 12 -17.75 13.93 -45.55
C ALA A 12 -17.31 13.02 -44.37
N GLY A 13 -16.25 12.20 -44.45
CA GLY A 13 -15.46 11.82 -45.63
C GLY A 13 -14.18 11.02 -45.31
N ILE A 14 -13.64 10.36 -46.35
CA ILE A 14 -12.25 9.88 -46.53
C ILE A 14 -11.80 8.64 -45.72
N THR A 15 -10.91 7.85 -46.34
CA THR A 15 -10.62 6.43 -46.08
C THR A 15 -9.12 6.16 -46.27
N ALA A 16 -8.49 5.25 -45.49
CA ALA A 16 -7.57 4.19 -45.99
C ALA A 16 -6.77 3.48 -44.87
N MET A 17 -6.94 2.15 -44.76
CA MET A 17 -5.84 1.15 -44.74
C MET A 17 -6.43 -0.25 -45.03
N MET A 18 -5.58 -1.22 -45.39
CA MET A 18 -6.00 -2.50 -45.99
C MET A 18 -5.28 -3.73 -45.41
N VAL A 19 -6.05 -4.81 -45.28
CA VAL A 19 -5.69 -6.23 -45.49
C VAL A 19 -4.58 -6.85 -44.61
N ALA A 20 -4.89 -8.03 -44.04
CA ALA A 20 -3.97 -8.90 -43.32
C ALA A 20 -3.63 -10.16 -44.13
N ALA A 21 -2.49 -10.80 -43.79
CA ALA A 21 -2.13 -12.16 -44.19
C ALA A 21 -1.28 -12.81 -43.09
N SER A 22 -1.37 -14.14 -42.92
CA SER A 22 -0.68 -14.87 -41.84
C SER A 22 -0.16 -16.23 -42.30
N VAL A 23 1.04 -16.63 -41.83
CA VAL A 23 1.63 -17.96 -42.02
C VAL A 23 2.48 -18.29 -40.76
N PRO A 24 2.38 -19.49 -40.16
CA PRO A 24 3.06 -19.82 -38.88
C PRO A 24 4.30 -20.72 -39.02
N SER A 25 5.16 -20.79 -37.99
CA SER A 25 5.48 -22.04 -37.25
C SER A 25 6.79 -21.99 -36.40
N VAL A 26 6.83 -22.85 -35.37
CA VAL A 26 7.98 -23.32 -34.54
C VAL A 26 8.76 -22.29 -33.68
N PRO A 27 9.01 -22.55 -32.37
CA PRO A 27 9.89 -21.70 -31.55
C PRO A 27 11.37 -21.85 -31.91
N ALA A 28 12.09 -20.75 -31.87
CA ALA A 28 13.56 -20.68 -31.96
C ALA A 28 14.12 -19.88 -30.76
N ALA A 29 15.40 -20.10 -30.42
CA ALA A 29 16.02 -19.50 -29.23
C ALA A 29 16.05 -17.97 -29.28
N VAL A 30 15.91 -17.33 -28.11
CA VAL A 30 16.11 -15.88 -27.96
C VAL A 30 17.59 -15.56 -28.13
N VAL A 31 17.97 -15.13 -29.33
CA VAL A 31 19.22 -14.42 -29.56
C VAL A 31 19.01 -12.98 -29.09
N HIS A 32 19.83 -12.51 -28.15
CA HIS A 32 19.81 -11.10 -27.76
C HIS A 32 20.11 -10.22 -28.97
N GLY A 33 19.30 -9.18 -29.20
CA GLY A 33 19.53 -8.21 -30.26
C GLY A 33 20.85 -7.48 -30.06
N ALA A 34 21.59 -7.27 -31.15
CA ALA A 34 22.73 -6.37 -31.14
C ALA A 34 22.28 -4.92 -30.93
N ASP A 35 23.21 -4.05 -30.52
CA ASP A 35 22.93 -2.63 -30.30
C ASP A 35 22.23 -1.96 -31.49
N GLN A 36 21.25 -1.11 -31.21
CA GLN A 36 20.61 -0.28 -32.21
C GLN A 36 21.51 0.93 -32.47
N GLN A 37 22.24 0.91 -33.59
CA GLN A 37 23.15 1.98 -34.00
C GLN A 37 22.70 2.64 -35.30
N THR A 38 22.91 3.95 -35.43
CA THR A 38 22.67 4.71 -36.66
C THR A 38 23.71 5.82 -36.76
N ARG A 39 24.39 5.93 -37.91
CA ARG A 39 25.47 6.89 -38.17
C ARG A 39 25.28 7.53 -39.53
N GLY A 40 25.72 8.78 -39.68
CA GLY A 40 25.74 9.46 -40.98
C GLY A 40 26.43 10.82 -40.93
N ASN A 41 26.34 11.54 -42.05
CA ASN A 41 26.79 12.93 -42.15
C ASN A 41 25.67 13.79 -42.76
N ILE A 42 25.44 14.98 -42.21
CA ILE A 42 24.47 15.95 -42.73
C ILE A 42 24.99 17.39 -42.54
N GLY A 43 24.93 18.21 -43.59
CA GLY A 43 25.49 19.57 -43.56
C GLY A 43 27.01 19.62 -43.29
N GLY A 44 27.73 18.51 -43.51
CA GLY A 44 29.13 18.37 -43.14
C GLY A 44 29.37 18.14 -41.64
N PHE A 45 28.35 17.83 -40.85
CA PHE A 45 28.48 17.33 -39.48
C PHE A 45 28.27 15.82 -39.45
N ASP A 46 29.15 15.11 -38.76
CA ASP A 46 29.01 13.69 -38.49
C ASP A 46 28.05 13.50 -37.30
N TYR A 47 27.18 12.50 -37.35
CA TYR A 47 26.24 12.20 -36.27
C TYR A 47 26.15 10.70 -35.97
N GLU A 48 25.80 10.40 -34.73
CA GLU A 48 25.52 9.04 -34.26
C GLU A 48 24.40 9.01 -33.23
N MET A 49 23.51 8.03 -33.38
CA MET A 49 22.67 7.51 -32.31
C MET A 49 23.10 6.07 -32.01
N TRP A 50 23.30 5.73 -30.75
CA TRP A 50 23.55 4.35 -30.30
C TRP A 50 22.73 4.06 -29.05
N ASN A 51 22.10 2.88 -29.02
CA ASN A 51 21.24 2.41 -27.95
C ASN A 51 21.57 0.94 -27.61
N GLN A 52 22.05 0.74 -26.39
CA GLN A 52 22.63 -0.53 -25.94
C GLN A 52 21.57 -1.64 -25.91
N ASN A 53 21.91 -2.80 -26.47
CA ASN A 53 21.03 -3.97 -26.65
C ASN A 53 19.74 -3.69 -27.46
N GLY A 54 19.58 -2.49 -28.04
CA GLY A 54 18.31 -2.02 -28.59
C GLY A 54 17.20 -1.87 -27.54
N GLN A 55 17.54 -1.68 -26.26
CA GLN A 55 16.57 -1.64 -25.16
C GLN A 55 15.77 -0.32 -25.15
N GLY A 56 14.51 -0.36 -24.72
CA GLY A 56 13.67 0.83 -24.56
C GLY A 56 13.24 1.46 -25.89
N GLN A 57 12.94 2.76 -25.87
CA GLN A 57 12.61 3.55 -27.05
C GLN A 57 13.58 4.72 -27.19
N VAL A 58 14.12 4.90 -28.40
CA VAL A 58 15.03 6.00 -28.75
C VAL A 58 14.64 6.64 -30.07
N SER A 59 14.91 7.94 -30.20
CA SER A 59 14.87 8.64 -31.47
C SER A 59 16.01 9.65 -31.58
N MET A 60 16.48 9.86 -32.81
CA MET A 60 17.31 11.00 -33.19
C MET A 60 16.90 11.45 -34.59
N ASN A 61 16.51 12.72 -34.74
CA ASN A 61 16.20 13.34 -36.03
C ASN A 61 17.28 14.39 -36.33
N PRO A 62 18.32 14.05 -37.12
CA PRO A 62 19.45 14.94 -37.39
C PRO A 62 19.12 15.97 -38.48
N GLY A 63 19.52 17.21 -38.24
CA GLY A 63 19.54 18.33 -39.18
C GLY A 63 20.97 18.84 -39.40
N ALA A 64 21.15 19.82 -40.30
CA ALA A 64 22.46 20.39 -40.60
C ALA A 64 22.99 21.26 -39.45
N GLY A 65 23.70 20.66 -38.50
CA GLY A 65 24.17 21.33 -37.28
C GLY A 65 23.08 21.48 -36.20
N SER A 66 22.14 20.53 -36.16
CA SER A 66 21.04 20.49 -35.17
C SER A 66 20.52 19.05 -35.04
N PHE A 67 19.85 18.70 -33.95
CA PHE A 67 19.08 17.46 -33.86
C PHE A 67 18.01 17.51 -32.76
N THR A 68 16.91 16.78 -32.95
CA THR A 68 16.07 16.38 -31.82
C THR A 68 16.38 14.95 -31.42
N CYS A 69 16.32 14.63 -30.13
CA CYS A 69 16.37 13.27 -29.64
C CYS A 69 15.43 13.05 -28.45
N SER A 70 15.05 11.79 -28.23
CA SER A 70 14.26 11.33 -27.09
C SER A 70 14.70 9.93 -26.69
N TRP A 71 14.72 9.64 -25.39
CA TRP A 71 15.00 8.29 -24.88
C TRP A 71 14.06 7.95 -23.72
N SER A 72 13.66 6.68 -23.63
CA SER A 72 12.86 6.16 -22.54
C SER A 72 13.11 4.67 -22.32
N ASN A 73 13.20 4.25 -21.05
CA ASN A 73 13.41 2.86 -20.62
C ASN A 73 14.64 2.16 -21.25
N ILE A 74 15.66 2.94 -21.61
CA ILE A 74 16.93 2.46 -22.18
C ILE A 74 17.83 1.80 -21.12
N GLU A 75 18.82 1.02 -21.54
CA GLU A 75 19.96 0.67 -20.66
C GLU A 75 21.01 1.78 -20.74
N ASN A 76 21.54 2.04 -21.93
CA ASN A 76 22.41 3.16 -22.22
C ASN A 76 22.09 3.73 -23.61
N PHE A 77 22.11 5.05 -23.74
CA PHE A 77 21.78 5.79 -24.95
C PHE A 77 22.72 6.98 -25.13
N LEU A 78 23.18 7.17 -26.36
CA LEU A 78 23.84 8.42 -26.78
C LEU A 78 23.27 8.92 -28.11
N ALA A 79 23.10 10.23 -28.20
CA ALA A 79 22.84 10.96 -29.43
C ALA A 79 23.80 12.13 -29.54
N ARG A 80 24.65 12.12 -30.58
CA ARG A 80 25.77 13.05 -30.75
C ARG A 80 25.93 13.55 -32.17
N MET A 81 26.41 14.79 -32.30
CA MET A 81 26.72 15.41 -33.60
C MET A 81 27.92 16.36 -33.49
N GLY A 82 28.80 16.32 -34.48
CA GLY A 82 30.11 16.97 -34.39
C GLY A 82 30.91 17.03 -35.68
N LYS A 83 32.24 17.07 -35.53
CA LYS A 83 33.22 17.04 -36.62
C LYS A 83 34.24 15.94 -36.37
N ASN A 84 34.45 15.07 -37.36
CA ASN A 84 35.58 14.16 -37.37
C ASN A 84 36.90 14.88 -37.74
N TYR A 85 37.98 14.55 -37.04
CA TYR A 85 39.36 15.04 -37.23
C TYR A 85 40.37 13.90 -37.49
N ASP A 86 39.91 12.64 -37.49
CA ASP A 86 40.77 11.45 -37.65
C ASP A 86 41.42 11.40 -39.03
N SER A 87 40.76 11.90 -40.08
CA SER A 87 41.31 11.91 -41.45
C SER A 87 42.62 12.71 -41.57
N GLN A 88 42.79 13.72 -40.71
CA GLN A 88 43.94 14.63 -40.72
C GLN A 88 45.13 14.10 -39.89
N LYS A 89 44.93 13.09 -39.03
CA LYS A 89 45.95 12.45 -38.16
C LYS A 89 46.88 13.43 -37.44
N LYS A 90 46.31 14.51 -36.87
CA LYS A 90 47.05 15.60 -36.19
C LYS A 90 46.61 15.76 -34.74
N ASN A 91 47.54 16.22 -33.90
CA ASN A 91 47.24 16.67 -32.54
C ASN A 91 46.40 17.97 -32.56
N TYR A 92 45.54 18.17 -31.54
CA TYR A 92 44.60 19.29 -31.46
C TYR A 92 45.24 20.66 -31.68
N LYS A 93 46.48 20.87 -31.22
CA LYS A 93 47.23 22.14 -31.38
C LYS A 93 47.48 22.53 -32.84
N SER A 94 47.30 21.61 -33.79
CA SER A 94 47.45 21.84 -35.23
C SER A 94 46.22 22.47 -35.90
N PHE A 95 45.09 22.60 -35.20
CA PHE A 95 43.82 23.13 -35.74
C PHE A 95 43.47 24.54 -35.22
N GLY A 96 44.34 25.13 -34.40
CA GLY A 96 44.10 26.38 -33.69
C GLY A 96 43.23 26.20 -32.43
N ASN A 97 42.57 27.27 -32.01
CA ASN A 97 41.60 27.21 -30.91
C ASN A 97 40.28 26.60 -31.43
N ILE A 98 40.01 25.35 -31.06
CA ILE A 98 38.78 24.65 -31.40
C ILE A 98 37.70 25.10 -30.42
N VAL A 99 36.58 25.56 -30.97
CA VAL A 99 35.45 26.09 -30.21
C VAL A 99 34.17 25.35 -30.62
N LEU A 100 33.33 25.01 -29.63
CA LEU A 100 31.97 24.50 -29.85
C LEU A 100 30.95 25.50 -29.27
N THR A 101 30.01 25.95 -30.09
CA THR A 101 28.87 26.78 -29.66
C THR A 101 27.57 25.98 -29.83
N TYR A 102 26.68 26.08 -28.83
CA TYR A 102 25.43 25.31 -28.75
C TYR A 102 24.22 26.18 -28.37
N ASP A 103 23.03 25.73 -28.76
CA ASP A 103 21.70 26.16 -28.27
C ASP A 103 20.82 24.91 -28.16
N VAL A 104 20.34 24.60 -26.96
CA VAL A 104 19.68 23.33 -26.60
C VAL A 104 18.54 23.55 -25.61
N GLU A 105 17.39 22.97 -25.90
CA GLU A 105 16.34 22.72 -24.89
C GLU A 105 16.53 21.29 -24.37
N TYR A 106 17.02 21.14 -23.15
CA TYR A 106 17.46 19.86 -22.58
C TYR A 106 16.59 19.46 -21.40
N THR A 107 15.93 18.31 -21.50
CA THR A 107 15.00 17.79 -20.49
C THR A 107 15.49 16.43 -19.98
N PRO A 108 16.52 16.39 -19.11
CA PRO A 108 16.93 15.17 -18.43
C PRO A 108 15.84 14.70 -17.47
N ARG A 109 15.61 13.39 -17.38
CA ARG A 109 14.70 12.75 -16.42
C ARG A 109 15.34 11.46 -15.90
N GLY A 110 16.31 11.61 -15.00
CA GLY A 110 17.18 10.54 -14.52
C GLY A 110 18.66 10.84 -14.79
N ASN A 111 19.49 9.80 -14.69
CA ASN A 111 20.92 9.89 -14.98
C ASN A 111 21.14 10.16 -16.49
N SER A 112 21.52 11.40 -16.81
CA SER A 112 21.76 11.89 -18.15
C SER A 112 22.62 13.15 -18.08
N TYR A 113 23.43 13.41 -19.10
CA TYR A 113 24.22 14.65 -19.20
C TYR A 113 24.36 15.16 -20.64
N MET A 114 24.49 16.48 -20.76
CA MET A 114 24.94 17.16 -21.98
C MET A 114 26.42 17.54 -21.84
N CYS A 115 27.21 17.16 -22.83
CA CYS A 115 28.64 17.44 -22.86
C CYS A 115 29.18 17.68 -24.27
N VAL A 116 30.38 18.27 -24.35
CA VAL A 116 31.28 17.99 -25.48
C VAL A 116 31.91 16.63 -25.23
N TYR A 117 31.88 15.77 -26.24
CA TYR A 117 32.39 14.42 -26.24
C TYR A 117 33.43 14.25 -27.35
N GLY A 118 34.42 13.39 -27.13
CA GLY A 118 35.23 12.86 -28.22
C GLY A 118 36.36 11.95 -27.77
N TRP A 119 37.32 11.74 -28.67
CA TRP A 119 38.46 10.87 -28.45
C TRP A 119 39.76 11.45 -29.01
N THR A 120 40.89 10.97 -28.48
CA THR A 120 42.17 10.91 -29.22
C THR A 120 42.54 9.48 -29.53
N ARG A 121 43.42 9.29 -30.51
CA ARG A 121 44.08 8.03 -30.86
C ARG A 121 45.60 8.22 -30.85
N ASN A 122 46.34 7.19 -30.41
CA ASN A 122 47.79 7.19 -30.24
C ASN A 122 48.36 8.34 -29.37
N PRO A 123 48.09 8.40 -28.04
CA PRO A 123 47.34 7.43 -27.23
C PRO A 123 45.82 7.48 -27.42
N LEU A 124 45.18 6.33 -27.17
CA LEU A 124 43.74 6.17 -27.10
C LEU A 124 43.21 6.72 -25.77
N MET A 125 42.28 7.66 -25.84
CA MET A 125 41.67 8.32 -24.67
C MET A 125 40.31 8.90 -25.06
N GLU A 126 39.33 8.79 -24.17
CA GLU A 126 37.96 9.31 -24.33
C GLU A 126 37.78 10.56 -23.45
N TYR A 127 37.03 11.58 -23.90
CA TYR A 127 36.90 12.81 -23.12
C TYR A 127 35.50 13.43 -23.08
N TYR A 128 35.25 14.15 -21.99
CA TYR A 128 33.97 14.76 -21.64
C TYR A 128 34.18 16.18 -21.08
N ILE A 129 33.50 17.18 -21.65
CA ILE A 129 33.36 18.53 -21.06
C ILE A 129 31.87 18.73 -20.75
N VAL A 130 31.48 18.54 -19.50
CA VAL A 130 30.09 18.43 -19.06
C VAL A 130 29.54 19.79 -18.61
N GLU A 131 28.51 20.22 -19.31
CA GLU A 131 27.85 21.53 -19.11
C GLU A 131 26.62 21.43 -18.21
N GLY A 132 25.93 20.30 -18.22
CA GLY A 132 24.75 20.06 -17.39
C GLY A 132 24.39 18.58 -17.29
N TRP A 133 23.84 18.18 -16.15
CA TRP A 133 23.39 16.82 -15.87
C TRP A 133 21.96 16.79 -15.27
N GLY A 134 21.43 15.57 -15.12
CA GLY A 134 20.16 15.27 -14.44
C GLY A 134 20.32 15.19 -12.92
N ASP A 135 19.97 14.06 -12.32
CA ASP A 135 20.20 13.80 -10.88
C ASP A 135 21.65 13.43 -10.55
N TRP A 136 22.32 12.69 -11.44
CA TRP A 136 23.67 12.21 -11.23
C TRP A 136 24.73 13.12 -11.86
N ARG A 137 25.67 13.61 -11.05
CA ARG A 137 26.84 14.37 -11.53
C ARG A 137 27.93 13.39 -12.03
N PRO A 138 28.24 13.34 -13.33
CA PRO A 138 29.35 12.54 -13.83
C PRO A 138 30.70 13.06 -13.34
N PRO A 139 31.76 12.23 -13.32
CA PRO A 139 31.77 10.77 -13.45
C PRO A 139 31.40 10.02 -12.16
N GLY A 140 30.93 10.72 -11.12
CA GLY A 140 30.60 10.14 -9.82
C GLY A 140 31.82 9.74 -8.98
N ASN A 141 31.58 8.88 -7.98
CA ASN A 141 32.58 8.49 -6.99
C ASN A 141 33.65 7.55 -7.57
N GLY A 142 34.91 7.80 -7.23
CA GLY A 142 36.06 6.96 -7.64
C GLY A 142 36.92 7.53 -8.77
N ALA A 143 36.59 8.71 -9.31
CA ALA A 143 37.45 9.41 -10.26
C ALA A 143 38.63 10.12 -9.55
N GLU A 144 39.79 10.12 -10.21
CA GLU A 144 41.00 10.80 -9.74
C GLU A 144 40.87 12.32 -9.99
N ASN A 145 40.67 13.09 -8.91
CA ASN A 145 40.59 14.56 -8.97
C ASN A 145 41.97 15.16 -9.33
N LYS A 146 41.98 16.10 -10.28
CA LYS A 146 43.17 16.80 -10.80
C LYS A 146 43.16 18.31 -10.51
N GLY A 147 42.30 18.76 -9.60
CA GLY A 147 42.04 20.17 -9.31
C GLY A 147 41.10 20.81 -10.32
N THR A 148 40.96 22.14 -10.26
CA THR A 148 39.98 22.89 -11.06
C THR A 148 40.60 23.70 -12.19
N VAL A 149 39.75 24.20 -13.09
CA VAL A 149 40.03 25.29 -14.04
C VAL A 149 38.77 26.15 -14.23
N THR A 150 38.92 27.46 -14.42
CA THR A 150 37.82 28.37 -14.78
C THR A 150 37.96 28.77 -16.24
N LEU A 151 36.95 28.45 -17.06
CA LEU A 151 36.90 28.70 -18.51
C LEU A 151 35.50 29.16 -18.92
N ASN A 152 35.39 30.07 -19.90
CA ASN A 152 34.11 30.57 -20.42
C ASN A 152 33.12 31.01 -19.31
N GLY A 153 33.63 31.67 -18.27
CA GLY A 153 32.84 32.16 -17.11
C GLY A 153 32.43 31.08 -16.09
N ASN A 154 32.85 29.83 -16.25
CA ASN A 154 32.42 28.69 -15.42
C ASN A 154 33.63 27.98 -14.80
N THR A 155 33.51 27.54 -13.55
CA THR A 155 34.53 26.70 -12.90
C THR A 155 34.20 25.23 -13.07
N TYR A 156 35.18 24.47 -13.54
CA TYR A 156 35.10 23.02 -13.76
C TYR A 156 36.06 22.31 -12.82
N ASP A 157 35.61 21.20 -12.23
CA ASP A 157 36.51 20.19 -11.69
C ASP A 157 37.13 19.42 -12.87
N ILE A 158 38.43 19.11 -12.79
CA ILE A 158 39.10 18.21 -13.72
C ILE A 158 39.25 16.85 -13.03
N ALA A 159 38.83 15.79 -13.71
CA ALA A 159 38.95 14.42 -13.20
C ALA A 159 39.44 13.44 -14.27
N LYS A 160 39.96 12.30 -13.83
CA LYS A 160 40.35 11.17 -14.67
C LYS A 160 39.71 9.88 -14.15
N THR A 161 39.19 9.07 -15.06
CA THR A 161 38.77 7.69 -14.80
C THR A 161 39.58 6.72 -15.67
N MET A 162 39.43 5.42 -15.43
CA MET A 162 39.96 4.35 -16.27
C MET A 162 38.83 3.41 -16.69
N ARG A 163 38.77 3.07 -17.97
CA ARG A 163 37.88 2.04 -18.52
C ARG A 163 38.73 0.81 -18.81
N TYR A 164 38.37 -0.34 -18.24
CA TYR A 164 39.11 -1.59 -18.36
C TYR A 164 38.36 -2.55 -19.27
N ASN A 165 39.01 -2.97 -20.36
CA ASN A 165 38.48 -3.88 -21.38
C ASN A 165 37.06 -3.50 -21.84
N GLN A 166 36.88 -2.23 -22.21
CA GLN A 166 35.62 -1.66 -22.68
C GLN A 166 35.65 -1.42 -24.20
N PRO A 167 34.50 -1.28 -24.87
CA PRO A 167 34.44 -0.83 -26.26
C PRO A 167 35.14 0.52 -26.47
N SER A 168 35.78 0.69 -27.61
CA SER A 168 36.54 1.88 -27.99
C SER A 168 36.68 2.00 -29.52
N LEU A 169 37.31 3.07 -29.99
CA LEU A 169 37.66 3.26 -31.40
C LEU A 169 38.51 2.15 -32.02
N ASP A 170 39.26 1.41 -31.20
CA ASP A 170 40.21 0.38 -31.62
C ASP A 170 39.78 -1.02 -31.15
N GLY A 171 38.47 -1.22 -30.92
CA GLY A 171 37.87 -2.46 -30.41
C GLY A 171 37.80 -2.49 -28.89
N THR A 172 37.91 -3.67 -28.28
CA THR A 172 37.91 -3.79 -26.81
C THR A 172 39.30 -3.42 -26.26
N ALA A 173 39.38 -2.35 -25.48
CA ALA A 173 40.64 -1.79 -24.99
C ALA A 173 40.57 -1.35 -23.52
N THR A 174 41.72 -1.06 -22.92
CA THR A 174 41.83 -0.37 -21.64
C THR A 174 42.39 1.03 -21.88
N PHE A 175 41.66 2.07 -21.48
CA PHE A 175 41.95 3.47 -21.79
C PHE A 175 41.51 4.42 -20.67
N PRO A 176 42.16 5.58 -20.49
CA PRO A 176 41.68 6.62 -19.59
C PRO A 176 40.48 7.36 -20.19
N GLN A 177 39.64 7.93 -19.32
CA GLN A 177 38.72 9.01 -19.73
C GLN A 177 39.07 10.30 -18.97
N TYR A 178 39.06 11.43 -19.66
CA TYR A 178 39.33 12.76 -19.08
C TYR A 178 38.06 13.62 -19.02
N TRP A 179 37.90 14.33 -17.91
CA TRP A 179 36.67 15.05 -17.60
C TRP A 179 36.97 16.51 -17.23
N SER A 180 36.12 17.41 -17.72
CA SER A 180 35.89 18.73 -17.13
C SER A 180 34.40 18.80 -16.77
N ILE A 181 34.05 18.99 -15.50
CA ILE A 181 32.66 18.99 -15.05
C ILE A 181 32.39 20.30 -14.34
N ARG A 182 31.42 21.11 -14.81
CA ARG A 182 31.05 22.35 -14.09
C ARG A 182 30.74 22.04 -12.62
N GLN A 183 31.09 22.94 -11.72
CA GLN A 183 30.76 22.79 -10.29
C GLN A 183 29.25 22.97 -10.06
N THR A 184 28.63 23.91 -10.76
CA THR A 184 27.16 24.08 -10.83
C THR A 184 26.65 23.56 -12.17
N SER A 185 25.62 22.70 -12.17
CA SER A 185 25.00 22.20 -13.40
C SER A 185 24.31 23.32 -14.18
N GLY A 186 24.51 23.36 -15.50
CA GLY A 186 23.70 24.19 -16.40
C GLY A 186 22.24 23.72 -16.54
N SER A 187 21.93 22.51 -16.07
CA SER A 187 20.58 21.93 -16.10
C SER A 187 20.12 21.41 -14.74
N ARG A 188 18.82 21.54 -14.48
CA ARG A 188 18.11 20.89 -13.36
C ARG A 188 17.41 19.62 -13.89
N ASN A 189 17.38 18.56 -13.08
CA ASN A 189 16.66 17.33 -13.43
C ASN A 189 15.15 17.58 -13.54
N ASN A 190 14.46 16.81 -14.39
CA ASN A 190 13.02 16.83 -14.62
C ASN A 190 12.41 18.15 -15.16
N THR A 191 13.21 19.16 -15.47
CA THR A 191 12.76 20.43 -16.11
C THR A 191 13.30 20.56 -17.54
N THR A 192 12.61 21.31 -18.40
CA THR A 192 13.18 21.77 -19.67
C THR A 192 14.15 22.90 -19.42
N ASN A 193 15.44 22.68 -19.69
CA ASN A 193 16.51 23.64 -19.47
C ASN A 193 16.90 24.31 -20.79
N TYR A 194 16.88 25.63 -20.84
CA TYR A 194 17.26 26.41 -22.00
C TYR A 194 18.74 26.79 -21.90
N MET A 195 19.60 25.97 -22.50
CA MET A 195 21.05 26.11 -22.38
C MET A 195 21.65 26.58 -23.72
N GLN A 196 22.28 27.75 -23.70
CA GLN A 196 23.09 28.27 -24.80
C GLN A 196 24.49 28.61 -24.29
N GLY A 197 25.53 28.41 -25.10
CA GLY A 197 26.89 28.61 -24.63
C GLY A 197 27.96 28.42 -25.70
N THR A 198 29.21 28.74 -25.34
CA THR A 198 30.40 28.58 -26.18
C THR A 198 31.54 28.07 -25.32
N ILE A 199 32.16 26.97 -25.76
CA ILE A 199 33.18 26.20 -25.04
C ILE A 199 34.48 26.27 -25.81
N ASP A 200 35.54 26.82 -25.19
CA ASP A 200 36.89 26.78 -25.73
C ASP A 200 37.52 25.38 -25.53
N VAL A 201 37.14 24.42 -26.38
CA VAL A 201 37.56 23.01 -26.28
C VAL A 201 39.09 22.86 -26.22
N SER A 202 39.85 23.62 -27.02
CA SER A 202 41.32 23.61 -26.92
C SER A 202 41.84 24.08 -25.57
N LYS A 203 41.18 25.03 -24.88
CA LYS A 203 41.60 25.48 -23.54
C LYS A 203 41.37 24.41 -22.47
N HIS A 204 40.32 23.59 -22.60
CA HIS A 204 40.14 22.41 -21.73
C HIS A 204 41.26 21.38 -21.96
N PHE A 205 41.65 21.13 -23.22
CA PHE A 205 42.77 20.24 -23.55
C PHE A 205 44.13 20.75 -23.03
N ASP A 206 44.37 22.07 -23.10
CA ASP A 206 45.55 22.69 -22.49
C ASP A 206 45.51 22.62 -20.97
N ALA A 207 44.36 22.83 -20.33
CA ALA A 207 44.20 22.70 -18.88
C ALA A 207 44.45 21.25 -18.40
N TRP A 208 43.94 20.25 -19.12
CA TRP A 208 44.24 18.83 -18.86
C TRP A 208 45.74 18.54 -18.96
N SER A 209 46.40 19.04 -20.01
CA SER A 209 47.86 18.94 -20.16
C SER A 209 48.62 19.58 -18.99
N GLN A 210 48.18 20.75 -18.51
CA GLN A 210 48.75 21.41 -17.32
C GLN A 210 48.54 20.63 -16.01
N LYS A 211 47.50 19.80 -15.90
CA LYS A 211 47.30 18.87 -14.77
C LYS A 211 47.98 17.51 -14.96
N GLY A 212 48.84 17.35 -15.97
CA GLY A 212 49.58 16.10 -16.24
C GLY A 212 48.73 14.99 -16.85
N LEU A 213 47.66 15.33 -17.56
CA LEU A 213 46.90 14.40 -18.40
C LEU A 213 47.47 14.39 -19.82
N ASP A 214 47.63 13.21 -20.42
CA ASP A 214 48.33 13.05 -21.70
C ASP A 214 47.42 13.40 -22.88
N MET A 215 47.61 14.61 -23.41
CA MET A 215 46.94 15.12 -24.60
C MET A 215 47.86 15.15 -25.84
N SER A 216 48.85 14.26 -25.93
CA SER A 216 49.78 14.17 -27.06
C SER A 216 49.16 13.58 -28.34
N GLY A 217 48.07 12.83 -28.21
CA GLY A 217 47.50 12.03 -29.30
C GLY A 217 46.89 12.83 -30.46
N THR A 218 46.54 12.12 -31.53
CA THR A 218 45.82 12.73 -32.66
C THR A 218 44.34 12.81 -32.35
N LEU A 219 43.72 13.96 -32.62
CA LEU A 219 42.31 14.20 -32.35
C LEU A 219 41.41 13.41 -33.31
N TYR A 220 40.46 12.64 -32.78
CA TYR A 220 39.54 11.83 -33.58
C TYR A 220 38.25 12.57 -33.93
N GLU A 221 37.65 13.25 -32.96
CA GLU A 221 36.40 14.00 -33.13
C GLU A 221 36.25 15.11 -32.08
N VAL A 222 35.32 16.04 -32.34
CA VAL A 222 34.72 16.95 -31.35
C VAL A 222 33.22 17.03 -31.63
N SER A 223 32.40 16.57 -30.68
CA SER A 223 30.95 16.39 -30.85
C SER A 223 30.18 16.94 -29.65
N LEU A 224 29.00 17.55 -29.86
CA LEU A 224 28.03 17.74 -28.78
C LEU A 224 27.28 16.42 -28.58
N ASN A 225 27.13 15.98 -27.35
CA ASN A 225 26.56 14.69 -26.96
C ASN A 225 25.47 14.86 -25.91
N ILE A 226 24.38 14.11 -26.07
CA ILE A 226 23.32 13.90 -25.10
C ILE A 226 23.36 12.41 -24.74
N GLU A 227 23.75 12.10 -23.51
CA GLU A 227 23.89 10.72 -23.03
C GLU A 227 22.87 10.44 -21.93
N GLY A 228 22.32 9.24 -21.86
CA GLY A 228 21.37 8.80 -20.85
C GLY A 228 21.63 7.36 -20.44
N TYR A 229 21.77 7.12 -19.14
CA TYR A 229 21.96 5.79 -18.57
C TYR A 229 20.80 5.43 -17.64
N ARG A 230 20.07 4.35 -17.94
CA ARG A 230 18.85 3.90 -17.24
C ARG A 230 17.86 5.03 -16.92
N SER A 231 17.70 5.95 -17.86
CA SER A 231 16.96 7.19 -17.67
C SER A 231 15.96 7.46 -18.81
N ASN A 232 15.24 8.56 -18.68
CA ASN A 232 14.35 9.09 -19.69
C ASN A 232 14.76 10.52 -20.03
N GLY A 233 14.27 11.06 -21.14
CA GLY A 233 14.40 12.48 -21.44
C GLY A 233 14.27 12.83 -22.92
N SER A 234 14.53 14.10 -23.21
CA SER A 234 14.61 14.62 -24.57
C SER A 234 15.56 15.81 -24.67
N ALA A 235 16.09 16.03 -25.87
CA ALA A 235 16.81 17.25 -26.21
C ALA A 235 16.35 17.79 -27.57
N ASN A 236 16.18 19.10 -27.67
CA ASN A 236 16.05 19.83 -28.92
C ASN A 236 17.31 20.69 -29.09
N VAL A 237 18.33 20.11 -29.73
CA VAL A 237 19.58 20.80 -30.07
C VAL A 237 19.32 21.64 -31.33
N LYS A 238 18.98 22.90 -31.12
CA LYS A 238 18.66 23.86 -32.19
C LYS A 238 19.88 24.24 -33.03
N LYS A 239 21.06 24.27 -32.41
CA LYS A 239 22.30 24.70 -33.05
C LYS A 239 23.53 24.00 -32.45
N ILE A 240 24.43 23.60 -33.34
CA ILE A 240 25.82 23.21 -33.08
C ILE A 240 26.69 23.90 -34.12
N THR A 241 27.76 24.57 -33.69
CA THR A 241 28.85 24.96 -34.59
C THR A 241 30.19 24.60 -33.97
N VAL A 242 31.02 23.86 -34.71
CA VAL A 242 32.39 23.47 -34.33
C VAL A 242 33.35 24.04 -35.36
N GLY A 243 34.38 24.76 -34.91
CA GLY A 243 35.36 25.38 -35.81
C GLY A 243 36.48 26.12 -35.09
N SER A 244 37.36 26.75 -35.88
CA SER A 244 38.46 27.59 -35.38
C SER A 244 37.95 28.97 -34.97
N GLY A 245 37.83 29.22 -33.66
CA GLY A 245 37.32 30.49 -33.12
C GLY A 245 38.44 31.37 -32.55
N SER A 246 38.38 32.68 -32.79
CA SER A 246 39.24 33.64 -32.07
C SER A 246 39.06 33.46 -30.55
N PRO A 247 40.14 33.41 -29.75
CA PRO A 247 40.03 33.13 -28.33
C PRO A 247 39.24 34.24 -27.63
N SER A 248 38.21 33.86 -26.86
CA SER A 248 37.63 34.77 -25.88
C SER A 248 38.73 35.17 -24.87
N PRO A 249 38.88 36.46 -24.51
CA PRO A 249 39.98 36.94 -23.69
C PRO A 249 40.16 36.17 -22.37
N SER A 250 41.41 35.98 -21.99
CA SER A 250 41.78 35.39 -20.70
C SER A 250 42.06 36.52 -19.71
N GLU A 251 41.06 36.94 -18.94
CA GLU A 251 41.26 37.89 -17.85
C GLU A 251 41.31 37.17 -16.50
N THR A 252 42.50 37.16 -15.91
CA THR A 252 42.70 36.82 -14.50
C THR A 252 42.66 38.12 -13.69
N THR A 253 41.73 38.20 -12.73
CA THR A 253 41.67 39.21 -11.67
C THR A 253 41.72 40.70 -12.08
N THR A 254 40.56 41.33 -12.18
CA THR A 254 40.25 42.57 -11.44
C THR A 254 38.75 42.62 -11.15
N THR A 255 38.35 42.86 -9.91
CA THR A 255 36.94 42.97 -9.53
C THR A 255 36.37 44.30 -9.99
N THR A 256 35.30 44.28 -10.79
CA THR A 256 34.43 45.44 -11.07
C THR A 256 32.98 44.93 -11.09
N PRO A 257 31.99 45.66 -10.53
CA PRO A 257 30.84 45.00 -9.91
C PRO A 257 29.82 44.39 -10.88
N THR A 258 29.10 43.39 -10.38
CA THR A 258 27.73 43.09 -10.81
C THR A 258 26.93 44.38 -10.89
N GLN A 259 26.20 44.61 -11.98
CA GLN A 259 25.45 45.85 -12.17
C GLN A 259 24.36 45.96 -11.10
N THR A 260 24.49 46.93 -10.20
CA THR A 260 23.58 47.04 -9.06
C THR A 260 22.20 47.53 -9.48
N VAL A 261 21.18 46.87 -8.96
CA VAL A 261 19.79 47.32 -9.04
C VAL A 261 19.69 48.67 -8.34
N LYS A 262 19.09 49.64 -9.03
CA LYS A 262 18.77 50.94 -8.44
C LYS A 262 17.42 50.88 -7.77
N ALA A 263 17.23 51.74 -6.77
CA ALA A 263 15.93 51.98 -6.19
C ALA A 263 14.91 52.49 -7.22
N ASP A 264 13.63 52.34 -6.91
CA ASP A 264 12.49 52.81 -7.69
C ASP A 264 12.41 54.35 -7.77
N GLY A 265 11.38 54.86 -8.46
CA GLY A 265 11.17 56.31 -8.64
C GLY A 265 10.94 57.10 -7.35
N ASP A 266 10.63 56.42 -6.23
CA ASP A 266 10.48 57.02 -4.90
C ASP A 266 11.74 56.81 -4.03
N GLY A 267 12.70 55.98 -4.44
CA GLY A 267 13.91 55.65 -3.68
C GLY A 267 13.78 54.41 -2.78
N ASN A 268 12.87 53.47 -3.07
CA ASN A 268 12.81 52.16 -2.39
C ASN A 268 13.50 51.06 -3.23
N TYR A 269 14.12 50.09 -2.56
CA TYR A 269 14.56 48.84 -3.19
C TYR A 269 13.44 47.79 -3.18
N PHE A 270 12.67 47.72 -2.09
CA PHE A 270 11.36 47.05 -2.06
C PHE A 270 10.48 47.61 -0.94
N THR A 271 9.19 47.27 -1.00
CA THR A 271 8.23 47.46 0.09
C THR A 271 7.39 46.20 0.29
N SER A 272 6.71 46.06 1.42
CA SER A 272 5.74 44.98 1.67
C SER A 272 4.57 45.50 2.50
N THR A 273 3.38 45.45 1.90
CA THR A 273 2.09 45.94 2.45
C THR A 273 1.05 44.84 2.60
N PHE A 274 1.40 43.60 2.28
CA PHE A 274 0.63 42.36 2.52
C PHE A 274 -0.79 42.25 1.93
N GLU A 275 -1.32 43.29 1.28
CA GLU A 275 -2.61 43.33 0.58
C GLU A 275 -2.84 42.15 -0.38
N SER A 276 -1.80 41.75 -1.12
CA SER A 276 -1.80 40.67 -2.10
C SER A 276 -1.40 39.29 -1.51
N GLY A 277 -1.12 39.20 -0.21
CA GLY A 277 -0.58 38.02 0.45
C GLY A 277 0.80 38.27 1.08
N ALA A 278 1.40 37.24 1.67
CA ALA A 278 2.72 37.33 2.33
C ALA A 278 3.89 37.71 1.39
N GLY A 279 3.75 37.56 0.07
CA GLY A 279 4.86 37.70 -0.88
C GLY A 279 5.92 36.64 -0.65
N ASP A 280 7.20 37.04 -0.71
CA ASP A 280 8.35 36.17 -0.43
C ASP A 280 8.72 36.09 1.07
N TRP A 281 7.90 36.67 1.96
CA TRP A 281 8.07 36.52 3.40
C TRP A 281 7.74 35.09 3.86
N SER A 282 8.58 34.59 4.76
CA SER A 282 8.57 33.21 5.25
C SER A 282 8.72 33.17 6.77
N GLY A 283 8.39 32.02 7.35
CA GLY A 283 8.58 31.75 8.78
C GLY A 283 10.04 31.50 9.14
N ARG A 284 10.55 32.15 10.20
CA ARG A 284 11.88 31.92 10.76
C ARG A 284 11.80 31.04 12.00
N GLY A 285 12.62 29.99 12.06
CA GLY A 285 12.61 29.03 13.16
C GLY A 285 11.35 28.18 13.16
N SER A 286 10.62 28.14 14.27
CA SER A 286 9.29 27.50 14.37
C SER A 286 8.15 28.34 13.77
N ALA A 287 8.36 29.63 13.58
CA ALA A 287 7.26 30.57 13.37
C ALA A 287 6.56 30.36 12.02
N SER A 288 5.26 30.64 11.99
CA SER A 288 4.43 30.70 10.79
C SER A 288 4.02 32.13 10.49
N VAL A 289 3.89 32.45 9.19
CA VAL A 289 3.43 33.74 8.69
C VAL A 289 2.16 33.56 7.84
N ASP A 290 1.19 34.46 8.02
CA ASP A 290 -0.05 34.54 7.23
C ASP A 290 -0.57 35.99 7.22
N THR A 291 -1.60 36.33 6.44
CA THR A 291 -2.17 37.69 6.42
C THR A 291 -3.38 37.86 7.33
N ASP A 292 -3.33 38.81 8.27
CA ASP A 292 -4.49 39.24 9.06
C ASP A 292 -5.14 40.51 8.47
N SER A 293 -6.47 40.62 8.56
CA SER A 293 -7.27 41.80 8.18
C SER A 293 -7.99 42.44 9.39
N SER A 294 -7.80 41.88 10.58
CA SER A 294 -8.36 42.37 11.85
C SER A 294 -7.52 43.51 12.40
N ASN A 295 -6.19 43.35 12.38
CA ASN A 295 -5.19 44.32 12.76
C ASN A 295 -4.28 44.59 11.55
N TYR A 296 -4.07 45.86 11.19
CA TYR A 296 -3.16 46.29 10.13
C TYR A 296 -2.73 47.75 10.33
N TYR A 297 -1.57 48.14 9.82
CA TYR A 297 -1.07 49.50 9.95
C TYR A 297 -1.60 50.41 8.83
N ASP A 298 -1.52 49.96 7.58
CA ASP A 298 -2.02 50.64 6.38
C ASP A 298 -2.92 49.70 5.55
N GLY A 299 -3.59 50.22 4.52
CA GLY A 299 -4.39 49.41 3.59
C GLY A 299 -5.55 48.65 4.26
N SER A 300 -5.48 47.32 4.20
CA SER A 300 -6.49 46.38 4.71
C SER A 300 -5.92 45.09 5.34
N LYS A 301 -4.61 44.84 5.27
CA LYS A 301 -3.96 43.64 5.82
C LYS A 301 -2.56 43.89 6.40
N SER A 302 -2.15 43.04 7.33
CA SER A 302 -0.77 42.90 7.79
C SER A 302 -0.30 41.44 7.75
N LEU A 303 0.99 41.20 7.97
CA LEU A 303 1.56 39.87 8.19
C LEU A 303 1.48 39.50 9.67
N LEU A 304 0.63 38.54 10.03
CA LEU A 304 0.62 37.90 11.35
C LEU A 304 1.78 36.89 11.43
N VAL A 305 2.59 37.01 12.47
CA VAL A 305 3.68 36.11 12.84
C VAL A 305 3.32 35.37 14.13
N SER A 306 3.26 34.04 14.06
CA SER A 306 2.72 33.20 15.13
C SER A 306 3.46 31.86 15.27
N GLY A 307 3.13 31.05 16.27
CA GLY A 307 3.77 29.74 16.46
C GLY A 307 5.24 29.83 16.89
N ARG A 308 5.58 30.89 17.63
CA ARG A 308 6.96 31.19 18.07
C ARG A 308 7.32 30.37 19.31
N GLU A 309 8.41 29.61 19.21
CA GLU A 309 8.90 28.72 20.27
C GLU A 309 10.28 29.12 20.81
N SER A 310 10.87 30.19 20.27
CA SER A 310 12.13 30.81 20.69
C SER A 310 12.12 32.27 20.22
N GLU A 311 12.84 33.16 20.89
CA GLU A 311 12.75 34.60 20.66
C GLU A 311 13.25 35.00 19.26
N TRP A 312 14.31 34.33 18.77
CA TRP A 312 14.83 34.51 17.41
C TRP A 312 13.90 33.99 16.30
N ASN A 313 12.79 33.33 16.63
CA ASN A 313 11.78 32.89 15.68
C ASN A 313 10.86 34.07 15.32
N GLY A 314 10.47 34.17 14.04
CA GLY A 314 9.82 35.38 13.53
C GLY A 314 9.49 35.30 12.04
N CYS A 315 9.56 36.42 11.31
CA CYS A 315 9.36 36.44 9.86
C CYS A 315 10.64 36.86 9.12
N ALA A 316 10.92 36.27 7.95
CA ALA A 316 12.15 36.50 7.19
C ALA A 316 11.91 36.57 5.68
N ILE A 317 12.70 37.39 4.97
CA ILE A 317 12.72 37.53 3.51
C ILE A 317 14.17 37.56 2.99
N PRO A 318 14.52 36.80 1.93
CA PRO A 318 15.81 36.93 1.25
C PRO A 318 15.96 38.31 0.59
N LEU A 319 17.17 38.88 0.62
CA LEU A 319 17.48 40.14 -0.05
C LEU A 319 18.23 39.88 -1.36
N ASP A 320 17.83 40.58 -2.44
CA ASP A 320 18.46 40.48 -3.75
C ASP A 320 19.94 40.94 -3.70
N PRO A 321 20.93 40.07 -3.97
CA PRO A 321 22.36 40.40 -3.88
C PRO A 321 22.84 41.37 -4.98
N SER A 322 21.99 41.72 -5.95
CA SER A 322 22.24 42.79 -6.92
C SER A 322 21.71 44.16 -6.45
N ALA A 323 20.75 44.20 -5.51
CA ALA A 323 20.29 45.43 -4.86
C ALA A 323 21.07 45.72 -3.56
N PHE A 324 21.28 44.67 -2.77
CA PHE A 324 21.83 44.71 -1.42
C PHE A 324 23.25 44.15 -1.42
N VAL A 325 24.25 45.03 -1.25
CA VAL A 325 25.67 44.68 -1.36
C VAL A 325 26.36 44.91 0.00
N PRO A 326 27.15 43.95 0.49
CA PRO A 326 28.04 44.14 1.63
C PRO A 326 28.87 45.42 1.53
N GLY A 327 29.02 46.14 2.64
CA GLY A 327 29.70 47.43 2.73
C GLY A 327 28.87 48.67 2.37
N ASN A 328 27.70 48.52 1.71
CA ASN A 328 26.81 49.65 1.40
C ASN A 328 25.84 49.99 2.54
N THR A 329 25.39 51.25 2.59
CA THR A 329 24.43 51.76 3.58
C THR A 329 23.03 51.94 3.00
N TYR A 330 22.01 51.48 3.73
CA TYR A 330 20.60 51.50 3.35
C TYR A 330 19.73 52.01 4.52
N SER A 331 18.46 52.30 4.23
CA SER A 331 17.43 52.54 5.25
C SER A 331 16.49 51.34 5.34
N PHE A 332 16.22 50.86 6.55
CA PHE A 332 15.29 49.76 6.84
C PHE A 332 14.21 50.24 7.82
N SER A 333 12.97 49.79 7.63
CA SER A 333 11.83 50.19 8.46
C SER A 333 10.63 49.25 8.33
N ALA A 334 9.81 49.19 9.38
CA ALA A 334 8.50 48.53 9.38
C ALA A 334 7.58 49.12 10.48
N ALA A 335 6.28 48.84 10.38
CA ALA A 335 5.36 48.86 11.51
C ALA A 335 5.35 47.47 12.17
N VAL A 336 5.43 47.41 13.49
CA VAL A 336 5.37 46.17 14.30
C VAL A 336 4.40 46.32 15.47
N MET A 337 3.68 45.27 15.82
CA MET A 337 2.67 45.28 16.90
C MET A 337 2.53 43.89 17.53
N GLN A 338 2.23 43.81 18.82
CA GLN A 338 1.98 42.55 19.55
C GLN A 338 0.81 42.70 20.52
N LYS A 339 0.25 41.58 21.01
CA LYS A 339 -0.93 41.59 21.90
C LYS A 339 -0.76 40.67 23.13
N SER A 340 0.38 40.78 23.81
CA SER A 340 0.72 40.02 25.04
C SER A 340 0.08 40.54 26.34
N GLY A 341 -0.52 41.73 26.31
CA GLY A 341 -0.89 42.49 27.52
C GLY A 341 0.27 43.25 28.17
N SER A 342 1.52 43.00 27.77
CA SER A 342 2.73 43.65 28.28
C SER A 342 3.40 44.56 27.23
N ALA A 343 4.46 45.27 27.64
CA ALA A 343 5.40 45.86 26.69
C ALA A 343 6.47 44.81 26.32
N VAL A 344 6.84 44.74 25.05
CA VAL A 344 7.78 43.75 24.48
C VAL A 344 8.71 44.48 23.51
N THR A 345 10.01 44.22 23.59
CA THR A 345 10.97 44.75 22.62
C THR A 345 10.90 43.92 21.33
N MET A 346 10.60 44.57 20.22
CA MET A 346 10.68 43.97 18.87
C MET A 346 12.02 44.33 18.24
N GLN A 347 12.61 43.39 17.51
CA GLN A 347 13.92 43.52 16.87
C GLN A 347 13.81 43.24 15.36
N MET A 348 14.70 43.86 14.58
CA MET A 348 14.89 43.60 13.15
C MET A 348 16.38 43.35 12.91
N SER A 349 16.71 42.30 12.18
CA SER A 349 18.08 41.81 12.03
C SER A 349 18.40 41.34 10.60
N LEU A 350 19.69 41.31 10.29
CA LEU A 350 20.25 40.72 9.08
C LEU A 350 20.99 39.43 9.41
N GLN A 351 20.73 38.38 8.64
CA GLN A 351 21.57 37.19 8.54
C GLN A 351 22.44 37.28 7.27
N GLN A 352 23.70 36.86 7.40
CA GLN A 352 24.70 36.79 6.33
C GLN A 352 25.35 35.40 6.31
N GLY A 353 25.09 34.63 5.25
CA GLY A 353 25.52 33.24 5.11
C GLY A 353 24.57 32.23 5.75
N ASP A 354 24.95 30.94 5.71
CA ASP A 354 24.11 29.82 6.14
C ASP A 354 24.70 28.97 7.28
N GLY A 355 23.85 28.15 7.88
CA GLY A 355 24.20 27.22 8.96
C GLY A 355 24.77 27.89 10.22
N ASN A 356 25.59 27.14 10.96
CA ASN A 356 26.26 27.61 12.17
C ASN A 356 27.43 28.58 11.88
N SER A 357 27.72 28.82 10.60
CA SER A 357 28.70 29.78 10.09
C SER A 357 28.09 31.15 9.75
N ALA A 358 26.76 31.27 9.75
CA ALA A 358 26.06 32.51 9.47
C ALA A 358 26.38 33.59 10.52
N SER A 359 26.56 34.81 10.06
CA SER A 359 26.71 36.01 10.91
C SER A 359 25.37 36.72 11.06
N TYR A 360 25.11 37.27 12.26
CA TYR A 360 23.85 37.91 12.62
C TYR A 360 24.12 39.32 13.14
N THR A 361 23.41 40.31 12.60
CA THR A 361 23.59 41.72 12.94
C THR A 361 22.25 42.42 13.14
N LYS A 362 22.02 42.99 14.33
CA LYS A 362 20.82 43.80 14.61
C LYS A 362 20.82 45.05 13.72
N ILE A 363 19.73 45.27 13.00
CA ILE A 363 19.46 46.45 12.20
C ILE A 363 18.82 47.55 13.07
N ALA A 364 17.78 47.18 13.82
CA ALA A 364 16.99 48.08 14.65
C ALA A 364 16.24 47.32 15.75
N ASP A 365 15.72 48.05 16.73
CA ASP A 365 14.83 47.56 17.79
C ASP A 365 13.92 48.67 18.32
N CYS A 366 12.77 48.31 18.89
CA CYS A 366 11.83 49.23 19.52
C CYS A 366 10.99 48.56 20.60
N ASP A 367 10.64 49.30 21.65
CA ASP A 367 9.72 48.83 22.69
C ASP A 367 8.27 49.04 22.25
N THR A 368 7.54 47.94 22.09
CA THR A 368 6.15 47.94 21.61
C THR A 368 5.19 47.75 22.77
N LYS A 369 4.13 48.56 22.86
CA LYS A 369 3.04 48.30 23.82
C LYS A 369 2.06 47.28 23.23
N SER A 370 1.51 46.41 24.09
CA SER A 370 0.44 45.50 23.67
C SER A 370 -0.74 46.27 23.06
N GLY A 371 -1.06 45.98 21.80
CA GLY A 371 -2.12 46.63 21.03
C GLY A 371 -1.73 47.97 20.39
N GLU A 372 -0.44 48.33 20.35
CA GLU A 372 0.02 49.58 19.73
C GLU A 372 1.01 49.30 18.58
N TRP A 373 0.60 49.63 17.35
CA TRP A 373 1.52 49.63 16.20
C TRP A 373 2.65 50.64 16.43
N THR A 374 3.87 50.16 16.35
CA THR A 374 5.09 50.87 16.72
C THR A 374 6.06 50.85 15.54
N LYS A 375 6.75 51.96 15.27
CA LYS A 375 7.79 51.98 14.25
C LYS A 375 9.09 51.32 14.75
N ILE A 376 9.61 50.40 13.95
CA ILE A 376 11.00 49.96 13.98
C ILE A 376 11.71 50.54 12.75
N GLU A 377 12.84 51.24 12.91
CA GLU A 377 13.51 51.99 11.83
C GLU A 377 15.01 52.22 12.10
N ASN A 378 15.84 52.03 11.08
CA ASN A 378 17.22 52.52 11.03
C ASN A 378 17.51 53.05 9.61
N THR A 379 17.74 54.36 9.48
CA THR A 379 17.96 55.01 8.18
C THR A 379 19.42 55.00 7.69
N GLU A 380 20.37 54.48 8.49
CA GLU A 380 21.79 54.45 8.14
C GLU A 380 22.45 53.09 8.46
N PHE A 381 21.76 51.98 8.19
CA PHE A 381 22.33 50.65 8.39
C PHE A 381 23.29 50.29 7.26
N THR A 382 24.58 50.12 7.60
CA THR A 382 25.59 49.57 6.69
C THR A 382 25.62 48.06 6.81
N ILE A 383 25.41 47.36 5.70
CA ILE A 383 25.53 45.89 5.65
C ILE A 383 26.99 45.52 5.92
N PRO A 384 27.30 44.64 6.90
CA PRO A 384 28.67 44.19 7.18
C PRO A 384 29.35 43.57 5.95
N ASP A 385 30.68 43.65 5.86
CA ASP A 385 31.45 43.07 4.75
C ASP A 385 31.72 41.56 4.94
N ASN A 386 30.63 40.79 5.09
CA ASN A 386 30.65 39.34 5.31
C ASN A 386 30.15 38.59 4.06
N SER A 387 30.79 37.47 3.74
CA SER A 387 30.44 36.62 2.59
C SER A 387 29.24 35.71 2.87
N GLY A 388 28.24 35.73 2.01
CA GLY A 388 27.11 34.80 2.03
C GLY A 388 25.80 35.45 1.57
N ASP A 389 24.74 34.65 1.44
CA ASP A 389 23.41 35.14 1.10
C ASP A 389 22.85 36.04 2.22
N LEU A 390 22.04 37.03 1.82
CA LEU A 390 21.47 38.04 2.71
C LEU A 390 20.01 37.71 3.03
N ILE A 391 19.64 37.69 4.32
CA ILE A 391 18.25 37.48 4.76
C ILE A 391 17.89 38.51 5.82
N LEU A 392 16.89 39.36 5.53
CA LEU A 392 16.26 40.25 6.50
C LEU A 392 15.27 39.46 7.35
N TYR A 393 15.23 39.70 8.66
CA TYR A 393 14.21 39.15 9.54
C TYR A 393 13.77 40.12 10.65
N ILE A 394 12.63 39.80 11.26
CA ILE A 394 12.04 40.51 12.42
C ILE A 394 11.66 39.45 13.47
N GLU A 395 11.94 39.75 14.74
CA GLU A 395 11.92 38.81 15.86
C GLU A 395 11.76 39.55 17.22
N THR A 396 11.86 38.85 18.36
CA THR A 396 12.18 39.51 19.65
C THR A 396 13.65 39.23 20.02
N PRO A 397 14.33 40.10 20.79
CA PRO A 397 15.73 39.88 21.15
C PRO A 397 15.97 38.52 21.80
N GLU A 398 17.05 37.85 21.40
CA GLU A 398 17.45 36.56 21.98
C GLU A 398 17.68 36.69 23.50
N SER A 399 17.17 35.74 24.28
CA SER A 399 17.14 35.78 25.75
C SER A 399 16.23 36.85 26.38
N SER A 400 15.31 37.47 25.64
CA SER A 400 14.25 38.32 26.23
C SER A 400 13.19 37.52 26.98
N GLY A 401 12.94 36.26 26.61
CA GLY A 401 11.80 35.48 27.05
C GLY A 401 10.46 35.83 26.35
N ASP A 402 10.43 36.84 25.48
CA ASP A 402 9.20 37.38 24.88
C ASP A 402 8.70 36.52 23.70
N LEU A 403 7.93 35.48 24.01
CA LEU A 403 7.36 34.53 23.03
C LEU A 403 5.97 34.91 22.49
N CYS A 404 5.60 36.20 22.51
CA CYS A 404 4.30 36.65 22.02
C CYS A 404 4.15 36.51 20.49
N ASN A 405 2.92 36.31 20.01
CA ASN A 405 2.57 36.52 18.60
C ASN A 405 2.66 38.02 18.27
N PHE A 406 3.13 38.36 17.06
CA PHE A 406 3.27 39.74 16.61
C PHE A 406 2.82 39.92 15.16
N TYR A 407 2.66 41.16 14.74
CA TYR A 407 2.18 41.57 13.42
C TYR A 407 3.21 42.51 12.80
N VAL A 408 3.40 42.42 11.49
CA VAL A 408 4.33 43.25 10.70
C VAL A 408 3.58 43.85 9.52
N ASP A 409 3.78 45.13 9.27
CA ASP A 409 3.19 45.83 8.13
C ASP A 409 4.07 46.99 7.65
N ALA A 410 3.77 47.56 6.49
CA ALA A 410 4.44 48.71 5.87
C ALA A 410 5.98 48.59 5.88
N VAL A 411 6.49 47.39 5.57
CA VAL A 411 7.95 47.18 5.51
C VAL A 411 8.51 47.94 4.33
N GLN A 412 9.58 48.68 4.54
CA GLN A 412 10.20 49.53 3.53
C GLN A 412 11.73 49.48 3.69
N VAL A 413 12.41 49.11 2.59
CA VAL A 413 13.88 49.14 2.50
C VAL A 413 14.27 50.02 1.33
N SER A 414 15.14 50.99 1.57
CA SER A 414 15.31 52.17 0.71
C SER A 414 16.71 52.77 0.76
N GLU A 415 16.97 53.79 -0.07
CA GLU A 415 18.23 54.53 -0.07
C GLU A 415 18.57 55.13 1.31
N LYS A 416 19.87 55.30 1.60
CA LYS A 416 20.37 55.84 2.86
C LYS A 416 19.69 57.17 3.22
N GLY A 417 19.22 57.29 4.46
CA GLY A 417 18.64 58.51 5.02
C GLY A 417 17.15 58.70 4.74
N LYS A 418 16.54 57.88 3.87
CA LYS A 418 15.09 57.93 3.63
C LYS A 418 14.34 57.41 4.87
N LYS A 419 13.44 58.22 5.40
CA LYS A 419 12.53 57.85 6.49
C LYS A 419 11.25 57.23 5.95
N SER A 420 10.68 56.32 6.73
CA SER A 420 9.38 55.74 6.45
C SER A 420 8.22 56.66 6.81
N ALA A 421 7.06 56.37 6.21
CA ALA A 421 5.78 56.99 6.57
C ALA A 421 5.16 56.43 7.87
N VAL A 422 5.81 55.44 8.51
CA VAL A 422 5.26 54.80 9.71
C VAL A 422 5.37 55.72 10.94
N VAL A 423 4.26 55.84 11.66
CA VAL A 423 4.06 56.67 12.85
C VAL A 423 3.45 55.79 13.94
N THR A 424 4.15 55.65 15.07
CA THR A 424 3.67 54.87 16.23
C THR A 424 2.31 55.37 16.72
N GLY A 425 1.40 54.44 17.03
CA GLY A 425 0.04 54.73 17.48
C GLY A 425 -0.95 55.04 16.36
N GLN A 426 -0.67 54.64 15.12
CA GLN A 426 -1.61 54.65 13.98
C GLN A 426 -1.98 53.24 13.53
N GLY A 427 -2.89 53.11 12.57
CA GLY A 427 -3.40 51.82 12.09
C GLY A 427 -4.60 51.29 12.87
N LYS A 428 -5.12 50.14 12.41
CA LYS A 428 -6.25 49.42 12.98
C LYS A 428 -5.76 48.30 13.89
N VAL A 429 -6.41 48.17 15.04
CA VAL A 429 -6.23 47.06 16.00
C VAL A 429 -7.61 46.59 16.44
N ASP A 430 -7.85 45.28 16.48
CA ASP A 430 -9.09 44.73 17.03
C ASP A 430 -9.14 44.93 18.55
N THR A 431 -10.22 45.54 19.03
CA THR A 431 -10.49 45.81 20.45
C THR A 431 -11.45 44.82 21.10
N THR A 432 -11.97 43.83 20.36
CA THR A 432 -12.96 42.86 20.87
C THR A 432 -12.34 41.70 21.65
N SER A 433 -11.01 41.57 21.63
CA SER A 433 -10.25 40.50 22.29
C SER A 433 -9.26 41.05 23.32
N ALA A 434 -9.42 40.66 24.59
CA ALA A 434 -8.38 40.78 25.61
C ALA A 434 -7.20 39.80 25.30
N PRO A 435 -5.96 40.11 25.70
CA PRO A 435 -4.79 39.30 25.36
C PRO A 435 -4.86 37.91 26.02
N ASP A 436 -4.33 36.91 25.30
CA ASP A 436 -4.44 35.50 25.64
C ASP A 436 -3.17 34.76 25.23
N ASP A 437 -2.11 34.93 26.02
CA ASP A 437 -0.84 34.22 25.85
C ASP A 437 -0.87 32.77 26.38
N THR A 438 -2.06 32.25 26.72
CA THR A 438 -2.30 30.80 26.72
C THR A 438 -2.55 30.33 25.28
N PRO A 439 -1.94 29.22 24.81
CA PRO A 439 -2.20 28.70 23.46
C PRO A 439 -3.67 28.22 23.26
N LYS A 440 -4.60 29.15 23.02
CA LYS A 440 -5.94 28.80 22.56
C LYS A 440 -5.87 28.33 21.12
N THR A 441 -6.02 27.01 20.99
CA THR A 441 -6.65 26.36 19.85
C THR A 441 -7.99 27.03 19.55
N THR A 442 -7.98 28.01 18.64
CA THR A 442 -9.20 28.69 18.14
C THR A 442 -9.96 27.86 17.09
N GLY A 443 -9.53 26.63 16.83
CA GLY A 443 -10.44 25.53 16.52
C GLY A 443 -11.00 24.94 17.82
N LYS A 444 -12.31 25.06 18.05
CA LYS A 444 -13.00 24.54 19.25
C LYS A 444 -12.54 23.11 19.57
N ASN A 445 -12.25 22.83 20.84
CA ASN A 445 -11.91 21.49 21.32
C ASN A 445 -13.09 20.52 21.13
N TYR A 446 -13.13 19.84 19.98
CA TYR A 446 -14.05 18.75 19.70
C TYR A 446 -13.43 17.43 20.15
N LYS A 447 -13.63 17.05 21.43
CA LYS A 447 -13.83 15.61 21.72
C LYS A 447 -14.97 15.13 20.81
N GLY A 448 -14.84 13.93 20.22
CA GLY A 448 -15.96 13.26 19.55
C GLY A 448 -15.86 12.99 18.05
N VAL A 449 -14.65 12.82 17.48
CA VAL A 449 -14.46 11.95 16.29
C VAL A 449 -13.14 11.18 16.40
N ARG A 450 -13.14 10.10 17.20
CA ARG A 450 -11.94 9.26 17.41
C ARG A 450 -11.81 8.22 16.29
N ALA A 451 -11.32 8.57 15.10
CA ALA A 451 -11.00 7.58 14.06
C ALA A 451 -9.80 6.68 14.47
N HIS A 452 -10.05 5.78 15.44
CA HIS A 452 -9.26 4.78 16.20
C HIS A 452 -7.75 5.00 16.44
N GLN A 453 -6.98 5.46 15.45
CA GLN A 453 -5.56 5.84 15.58
C GLN A 453 -5.27 7.32 15.30
N ASN A 454 -6.27 8.13 14.90
CA ASN A 454 -6.12 9.54 14.52
C ASN A 454 -5.98 10.51 15.74
N LEU A 455 -5.39 10.03 16.83
CA LEU A 455 -5.58 10.47 18.23
C LEU A 455 -5.08 11.88 18.60
N THR A 456 -4.52 12.65 17.66
CA THR A 456 -3.88 13.95 17.95
C THR A 456 -4.11 15.05 16.91
N TYR A 457 -4.74 14.78 15.76
CA TYR A 457 -4.88 15.78 14.70
C TYR A 457 -6.27 16.40 14.65
N ASN A 458 -6.37 17.68 15.00
CA ASN A 458 -7.59 18.47 14.84
C ASN A 458 -7.72 18.93 13.37
N TYR A 459 -8.76 18.47 12.67
CA TYR A 459 -9.16 19.01 11.36
C TYR A 459 -10.17 20.16 11.53
N GLU A 460 -10.28 21.04 10.53
CA GLU A 460 -11.17 22.20 10.64
C GLU A 460 -12.61 21.80 10.27
N LYS A 461 -13.49 21.61 11.27
CA LYS A 461 -14.91 21.29 11.04
C LYS A 461 -15.63 22.46 10.34
N GLY A 462 -15.74 22.38 9.01
CA GLY A 462 -16.26 23.44 8.15
C GLY A 462 -15.20 24.14 7.27
N GLY A 463 -13.93 23.70 7.36
CA GLY A 463 -12.87 24.06 6.43
C GLY A 463 -13.15 23.58 4.99
N ASN A 464 -12.28 23.98 4.06
CA ASN A 464 -12.44 23.68 2.63
C ASN A 464 -11.21 23.04 1.97
N GLY A 465 -10.24 22.58 2.76
CA GLY A 465 -9.20 21.66 2.32
C GLY A 465 -9.69 20.22 2.27
N PHE A 466 -9.05 19.37 1.47
CA PHE A 466 -9.47 17.97 1.33
C PHE A 466 -9.41 17.22 2.68
N LYS A 467 -8.38 17.46 3.49
CA LYS A 467 -8.24 17.00 4.89
C LYS A 467 -9.43 17.35 5.79
N ASP A 468 -10.15 18.44 5.54
CA ASP A 468 -11.23 18.91 6.41
C ASP A 468 -12.55 18.15 6.15
N TYR A 469 -12.75 17.74 4.89
CA TYR A 469 -13.85 16.86 4.48
C TYR A 469 -13.60 15.39 4.87
N MET A 470 -12.34 14.95 4.80
CA MET A 470 -11.94 13.55 5.04
C MET A 470 -11.56 13.26 6.50
N GLY A 471 -11.15 14.28 7.26
CA GLY A 471 -10.75 14.19 8.66
C GLY A 471 -11.74 13.51 9.63
N PRO A 472 -13.07 13.59 9.43
CA PRO A 472 -14.03 12.80 10.20
C PRO A 472 -13.93 11.28 10.02
N TYR A 473 -13.21 10.81 8.99
CA TYR A 473 -13.09 9.40 8.63
C TYR A 473 -11.66 8.89 8.84
N PHE A 474 -10.67 9.62 8.33
CA PHE A 474 -9.26 9.21 8.36
C PHE A 474 -8.32 10.41 8.18
N ARG A 475 -7.03 10.22 8.51
CA ARG A 475 -5.97 11.14 8.10
C ARG A 475 -5.82 11.09 6.58
N LEU A 476 -5.71 12.25 5.93
CA LEU A 476 -5.52 12.37 4.49
C LEU A 476 -4.09 12.83 4.17
N GLY A 477 -3.35 11.99 3.45
CA GLY A 477 -1.95 12.20 3.15
C GLY A 477 -1.62 12.46 1.69
N THR A 478 -0.38 12.91 1.47
CA THR A 478 0.29 12.93 0.15
C THR A 478 1.74 12.46 0.28
N SER A 479 2.31 11.80 -0.73
CA SER A 479 3.77 11.80 -0.86
C SER A 479 4.27 13.15 -1.35
N VAL A 480 5.52 13.47 -1.00
CA VAL A 480 6.25 14.69 -1.39
C VAL A 480 7.74 14.36 -1.55
N SER A 481 8.44 15.17 -2.34
CA SER A 481 9.91 15.18 -2.42
C SER A 481 10.50 16.47 -1.85
N GLY A 482 11.79 16.47 -1.53
CA GLY A 482 12.51 17.62 -1.00
C GLY A 482 12.56 18.80 -1.98
N TYR A 483 12.49 18.51 -3.29
CA TYR A 483 12.33 19.52 -4.35
C TYR A 483 10.93 20.16 -4.32
N GLU A 484 9.88 19.38 -4.05
CA GLU A 484 8.52 19.89 -3.98
C GLU A 484 8.28 20.75 -2.73
N ILE A 485 8.80 20.33 -1.57
CA ILE A 485 8.76 21.15 -0.34
C ILE A 485 9.56 22.45 -0.50
N GLY A 486 10.50 22.53 -1.45
CA GLY A 486 11.16 23.77 -1.86
C GLY A 486 10.28 24.77 -2.63
N ASN A 487 8.99 24.49 -2.87
CA ASN A 487 8.06 25.35 -3.61
C ASN A 487 6.94 25.88 -2.71
N SER A 488 6.80 27.21 -2.60
CA SER A 488 5.81 27.87 -1.73
C SER A 488 4.36 27.55 -2.10
N GLN A 489 4.03 27.42 -3.39
CA GLN A 489 2.69 27.02 -3.84
C GLN A 489 2.38 25.57 -3.43
N ALA A 490 3.34 24.66 -3.54
CA ALA A 490 3.20 23.29 -3.04
C ALA A 490 3.00 23.27 -1.53
N GLN A 491 3.82 24.00 -0.75
CA GLN A 491 3.66 24.12 0.69
C GLN A 491 2.25 24.60 1.07
N GLN A 492 1.76 25.71 0.48
CA GLN A 492 0.42 26.22 0.72
C GLN A 492 -0.67 25.18 0.37
N PHE A 493 -0.53 24.50 -0.77
CA PHE A 493 -1.44 23.45 -1.21
C PHE A 493 -1.46 22.26 -0.25
N ILE A 494 -0.30 21.85 0.29
CA ILE A 494 -0.17 20.76 1.25
C ILE A 494 -0.79 21.14 2.60
N LYS A 495 -0.42 22.30 3.18
CA LYS A 495 -1.00 22.79 4.45
C LYS A 495 -2.52 22.88 4.41
N LYS A 496 -3.06 23.27 3.26
CA LYS A 496 -4.50 23.29 3.00
C LYS A 496 -5.09 21.89 2.90
N ASN A 497 -4.56 21.01 2.06
CA ASN A 497 -5.28 19.80 1.65
C ASN A 497 -4.93 18.53 2.42
N TYR A 498 -3.80 18.47 3.13
CA TYR A 498 -3.31 17.24 3.75
C TYR A 498 -2.89 17.43 5.22
N ASN A 499 -2.99 16.36 5.99
CA ASN A 499 -2.55 16.27 7.38
C ASN A 499 -1.64 15.06 7.66
N SER A 500 -1.29 14.30 6.62
CA SER A 500 -0.09 13.46 6.58
C SER A 500 0.81 13.83 5.39
N ILE A 501 2.10 13.61 5.51
CA ILE A 501 3.00 13.46 4.36
C ILE A 501 3.85 12.18 4.47
N THR A 502 4.31 11.70 3.32
CA THR A 502 5.31 10.61 3.20
C THR A 502 6.46 11.12 2.33
N CYS A 503 7.71 10.84 2.72
CA CYS A 503 8.86 11.13 1.86
C CYS A 503 8.88 10.14 0.69
N GLU A 504 8.73 10.63 -0.55
CA GLU A 504 8.66 9.79 -1.76
C GLU A 504 9.92 8.91 -1.92
N ASN A 505 11.09 9.45 -1.56
CA ASN A 505 12.35 8.71 -1.59
C ASN A 505 13.26 8.95 -0.37
N GLU A 506 13.16 10.11 0.26
CA GLU A 506 14.22 10.69 1.06
C GLU A 506 14.46 9.99 2.41
N MET A 507 13.54 9.12 2.84
CA MET A 507 13.67 8.25 4.03
C MET A 507 13.97 6.77 3.71
N LYS A 508 14.10 6.40 2.42
CA LYS A 508 14.44 5.03 2.00
C LYS A 508 15.89 4.68 2.36
N PRO A 509 16.26 3.39 2.46
CA PRO A 509 17.55 3.01 3.03
C PRO A 509 18.79 3.53 2.28
N ASP A 510 18.76 3.68 0.95
CA ASP A 510 19.86 4.32 0.19
C ASP A 510 20.02 5.83 0.51
N SER A 511 18.89 6.46 0.83
CA SER A 511 18.78 7.88 1.12
C SER A 511 19.18 8.21 2.55
N ILE A 512 19.05 7.27 3.50
CA ILE A 512 19.44 7.49 4.91
C ILE A 512 20.70 6.74 5.38
N VAL A 513 21.02 5.56 4.85
CA VAL A 513 22.21 4.78 5.28
C VAL A 513 23.47 5.30 4.58
N LYS A 514 24.41 5.85 5.35
CA LYS A 514 25.64 6.49 4.81
C LYS A 514 26.93 5.69 5.02
N GLY A 515 26.88 4.63 5.82
CA GLY A 515 28.01 3.73 6.02
C GLY A 515 27.71 2.65 7.05
N VAL A 516 28.58 1.65 7.15
CA VAL A 516 28.48 0.58 8.15
C VAL A 516 29.87 0.28 8.70
N ASN A 517 29.98 0.14 10.02
CA ASN A 517 31.21 -0.21 10.71
C ASN A 517 30.98 -1.47 11.57
N GLY A 518 31.32 -2.64 11.01
CA GLY A 518 31.07 -3.93 11.64
C GLY A 518 29.58 -4.23 11.80
N ASP A 519 29.06 -4.05 13.01
CA ASP A 519 27.65 -4.24 13.36
C ASP A 519 26.83 -2.93 13.29
N GLU A 520 27.49 -1.77 13.32
CA GLU A 520 26.84 -0.46 13.50
C GLU A 520 26.57 0.26 12.16
N VAL A 521 25.35 0.74 11.96
CA VAL A 521 24.89 1.42 10.73
C VAL A 521 24.78 2.93 10.96
N GLN A 522 25.43 3.70 10.11
CA GLN A 522 25.45 5.16 10.17
C GLN A 522 24.27 5.75 9.38
N ILE A 523 23.43 6.52 10.06
CA ILE A 523 22.21 7.13 9.52
C ILE A 523 22.37 8.64 9.39
N SER A 524 21.88 9.22 8.30
CA SER A 524 21.74 10.67 8.13
C SER A 524 20.40 10.98 7.47
N LEU A 525 19.60 11.83 8.12
CA LEU A 525 18.29 12.27 7.61
C LEU A 525 18.37 13.52 6.70
N GLN A 526 19.58 13.90 6.27
CA GLN A 526 19.82 15.16 5.54
C GLN A 526 19.05 15.26 4.22
N SER A 527 18.75 14.14 3.56
CA SER A 527 17.87 14.05 2.39
C SER A 527 16.45 14.51 2.71
N ALA A 528 15.88 14.00 3.82
CA ALA A 528 14.50 14.26 4.23
C ALA A 528 14.34 15.57 5.03
N ASN A 529 15.45 16.22 5.43
CA ASN A 529 15.47 17.33 6.36
C ASN A 529 14.53 18.51 6.01
N SER A 530 14.35 18.86 4.74
CA SER A 530 13.36 19.90 4.36
C SER A 530 11.92 19.44 4.58
N ILE A 531 11.61 18.19 4.24
CA ILE A 531 10.29 17.56 4.41
C ILE A 531 9.94 17.41 5.89
N LEU A 532 10.88 16.88 6.70
CA LEU A 532 10.69 16.62 8.12
C LEU A 532 10.53 17.91 8.93
N LYS A 533 11.32 18.97 8.63
CA LYS A 533 11.12 20.29 9.23
C LYS A 533 9.79 20.92 8.83
N PHE A 534 9.43 20.87 7.55
CA PHE A 534 8.14 21.39 7.08
C PHE A 534 6.96 20.69 7.78
N ALA A 535 7.04 19.36 7.99
CA ALA A 535 6.03 18.64 8.74
C ALA A 535 5.94 19.08 10.21
N GLU A 536 7.08 19.12 10.91
CA GLU A 536 7.18 19.53 12.30
C GLU A 536 6.66 20.96 12.53
N GLN A 537 7.13 21.93 11.74
CA GLN A 537 6.75 23.35 11.80
C GLN A 537 5.26 23.61 11.55
N ASN A 538 4.54 22.68 10.91
CA ASN A 538 3.14 22.86 10.52
C ASN A 538 2.19 21.82 11.16
N GLY A 539 2.66 21.02 12.13
CA GLY A 539 1.85 20.00 12.81
C GLY A 539 1.34 18.88 11.90
N ILE A 540 2.01 18.64 10.76
CA ILE A 540 1.63 17.61 9.79
C ILE A 540 2.30 16.29 10.20
N GLY A 541 1.53 15.21 10.23
CA GLY A 541 2.08 13.88 10.58
C GLY A 541 2.95 13.33 9.45
N VAL A 542 4.00 12.58 9.80
CA VAL A 542 4.82 11.84 8.84
C VAL A 542 4.54 10.34 8.91
N ARG A 543 4.35 9.71 7.75
CA ARG A 543 4.57 8.27 7.59
C ARG A 543 6.04 8.04 7.25
N GLY A 544 6.75 7.27 8.07
CA GLY A 544 8.12 6.86 7.78
C GLY A 544 8.14 5.74 6.74
N HIS A 545 8.92 5.90 5.68
CA HIS A 545 8.96 4.94 4.56
C HIS A 545 10.40 4.87 4.03
N THR A 546 11.13 3.76 4.14
CA THR A 546 10.82 2.45 4.75
C THR A 546 12.13 1.80 5.26
N PHE A 547 12.08 0.82 6.18
CA PHE A 547 13.29 0.15 6.70
C PHE A 547 13.75 -1.04 5.85
N VAL A 548 12.86 -1.98 5.54
CA VAL A 548 13.19 -3.24 4.85
C VAL A 548 12.51 -3.28 3.50
N TRP A 549 13.28 -2.99 2.44
CA TRP A 549 12.84 -3.12 1.06
C TRP A 549 13.90 -3.84 0.22
N TYR A 550 13.50 -4.49 -0.88
CA TYR A 550 14.46 -5.12 -1.81
C TYR A 550 15.15 -4.08 -2.70
N SER A 551 14.40 -3.02 -3.08
CA SER A 551 14.87 -1.88 -3.86
C SER A 551 15.47 -0.79 -2.96
N GLN A 552 16.09 0.23 -3.57
CA GLN A 552 16.63 1.43 -2.92
C GLN A 552 17.33 1.19 -1.56
N THR A 553 18.11 0.09 -1.49
CA THR A 553 18.80 -0.35 -0.28
C THR A 553 20.25 -0.73 -0.63
N PRO A 554 21.25 -0.09 0.00
CA PRO A 554 22.63 -0.10 -0.47
C PRO A 554 23.30 -1.45 -0.27
N GLU A 555 24.08 -1.89 -1.25
CA GLU A 555 24.68 -3.23 -1.25
C GLU A 555 25.66 -3.46 -0.10
N PHE A 556 26.40 -2.42 0.32
CA PHE A 556 27.36 -2.49 1.43
C PHE A 556 26.70 -2.80 2.79
N LEU A 557 25.39 -2.58 2.94
CA LEU A 557 24.65 -2.97 4.15
C LEU A 557 24.72 -4.50 4.38
N PHE A 558 24.67 -5.27 3.29
CA PHE A 558 24.57 -6.73 3.31
C PHE A 558 25.92 -7.45 3.25
N LYS A 559 27.04 -6.73 3.10
CA LYS A 559 28.33 -7.33 2.76
C LYS A 559 29.46 -6.92 3.69
N ASP A 560 30.44 -7.82 3.83
CA ASP A 560 31.77 -7.59 4.39
C ASP A 560 32.78 -8.15 3.37
N ASN A 561 33.78 -7.35 2.96
CA ASN A 561 34.82 -7.73 1.99
C ASN A 561 34.29 -8.35 0.67
N GLY A 562 33.11 -7.90 0.20
CA GLY A 562 32.48 -8.37 -1.04
C GLY A 562 31.59 -9.61 -0.90
N SER A 563 31.69 -10.34 0.22
CA SER A 563 30.85 -11.48 0.56
C SER A 563 29.62 -11.05 1.36
N TYR A 564 28.51 -11.77 1.23
CA TYR A 564 27.34 -11.58 2.10
C TYR A 564 27.68 -11.89 3.56
N VAL A 565 27.10 -11.11 4.48
CA VAL A 565 27.28 -11.31 5.93
C VAL A 565 26.44 -12.47 6.47
N SER A 566 26.70 -12.91 7.71
CA SER A 566 25.84 -13.86 8.41
C SER A 566 24.50 -13.24 8.85
N LYS A 567 23.49 -14.09 9.09
CA LYS A 567 22.20 -13.68 9.67
C LYS A 567 22.38 -12.83 10.94
N ASP A 568 23.25 -13.26 11.86
CA ASP A 568 23.46 -12.57 13.14
C ASP A 568 24.06 -11.17 12.96
N ARG A 569 25.01 -11.02 12.03
CA ARG A 569 25.56 -9.72 11.63
C ARG A 569 24.47 -8.83 11.02
N MET A 570 23.61 -9.40 10.19
CA MET A 570 22.53 -8.66 9.52
C MET A 570 21.40 -8.28 10.47
N ASN A 571 21.06 -9.13 11.44
CA ASN A 571 20.10 -8.83 12.51
C ASN A 571 20.57 -7.61 13.31
N LYS A 572 21.86 -7.57 13.72
CA LYS A 572 22.44 -6.41 14.40
C LYS A 572 22.47 -5.15 13.54
N ARG A 573 22.84 -5.26 12.25
CA ARG A 573 22.82 -4.12 11.32
C ARG A 573 21.40 -3.57 11.13
N LEU A 574 20.41 -4.44 11.04
CA LEU A 574 18.98 -4.09 10.97
C LEU A 574 18.51 -3.42 12.27
N GLU A 575 18.88 -3.94 13.43
CA GLU A 575 18.60 -3.33 14.73
C GLU A 575 19.24 -1.93 14.85
N SER A 576 20.53 -1.81 14.51
CA SER A 576 21.27 -0.55 14.50
C SER A 576 20.66 0.48 13.54
N MET A 577 20.29 0.08 12.32
CA MET A 577 19.63 0.93 11.33
C MET A 577 18.31 1.50 11.85
N ILE A 578 17.45 0.65 12.42
CA ILE A 578 16.14 1.05 12.96
C ILE A 578 16.32 1.97 14.18
N LYS A 579 17.12 1.53 15.15
CA LYS A 579 17.46 2.29 16.37
C LYS A 579 18.02 3.67 16.05
N ASN A 580 19.02 3.75 15.18
CA ASN A 580 19.70 4.99 14.87
C ASN A 580 18.81 5.94 14.05
N THR A 581 17.89 5.42 13.24
CA THR A 581 16.89 6.24 12.54
C THR A 581 15.89 6.87 13.51
N PHE A 582 15.29 6.10 14.42
CA PHE A 582 14.39 6.68 15.44
C PHE A 582 15.12 7.62 16.41
N SER A 583 16.39 7.33 16.75
CA SER A 583 17.24 8.22 17.53
C SER A 583 17.50 9.56 16.81
N GLN A 584 17.82 9.52 15.51
CA GLN A 584 18.01 10.73 14.69
C GLN A 584 16.70 11.51 14.49
N LEU A 585 15.56 10.84 14.29
CA LEU A 585 14.25 11.50 14.21
C LEU A 585 13.96 12.25 15.51
N LYS A 586 14.04 11.57 16.66
CA LYS A 586 13.79 12.16 17.98
C LYS A 586 14.79 13.26 18.38
N SER A 587 16.05 13.16 17.93
CA SER A 587 17.09 14.15 18.26
C SER A 587 17.05 15.40 17.39
N ASN A 588 16.61 15.28 16.13
CA ASN A 588 16.65 16.37 15.16
C ASN A 588 15.28 17.05 14.97
N TYR A 589 14.19 16.30 15.21
CA TYR A 589 12.80 16.73 15.05
C TYR A 589 11.96 16.26 16.27
N PRO A 590 12.23 16.79 17.49
CA PRO A 590 11.66 16.29 18.74
C PRO A 590 10.14 16.51 18.90
N LYS A 591 9.50 17.29 18.01
CA LYS A 591 8.06 17.56 17.98
C LYS A 591 7.36 16.94 16.77
N LEU A 592 8.12 16.33 15.85
CA LEU A 592 7.58 15.69 14.66
C LEU A 592 6.75 14.45 15.01
N GLN A 593 5.45 14.48 14.69
CA GLN A 593 4.62 13.29 14.81
C GLN A 593 4.89 12.29 13.68
N VAL A 594 5.79 11.35 13.92
CA VAL A 594 5.92 10.12 13.11
C VAL A 594 4.78 9.17 13.51
N HIS A 595 3.60 9.33 12.91
CA HIS A 595 2.39 8.61 13.34
C HIS A 595 2.35 7.16 12.85
N SER A 596 2.99 6.85 11.73
CA SER A 596 3.21 5.48 11.28
C SER A 596 4.57 5.27 10.59
N TYR A 597 4.99 4.01 10.47
CA TYR A 597 6.21 3.62 9.76
C TYR A 597 6.01 2.30 9.00
N ASP A 598 6.31 2.30 7.71
CA ASP A 598 6.37 1.10 6.87
C ASP A 598 7.66 0.33 7.20
N VAL A 599 7.56 -0.65 8.11
CA VAL A 599 8.71 -1.41 8.63
C VAL A 599 9.26 -2.36 7.57
N CYS A 600 8.37 -2.96 6.78
CA CYS A 600 8.70 -3.83 5.67
C CYS A 600 7.86 -3.46 4.45
N ASN A 601 8.49 -3.36 3.29
CA ASN A 601 7.90 -2.94 2.03
C ASN A 601 8.14 -4.00 0.95
N GLU A 602 7.10 -4.33 0.19
CA GLU A 602 7.15 -5.15 -1.03
C GLU A 602 7.93 -6.46 -0.92
N LEU A 603 7.60 -7.24 0.11
CA LEU A 603 8.28 -8.51 0.42
C LEU A 603 8.03 -9.61 -0.61
N PHE A 604 6.91 -9.55 -1.34
CA PHE A 604 6.39 -10.63 -2.17
C PHE A 604 6.61 -10.39 -3.66
N GLU A 605 6.56 -11.46 -4.47
CA GLU A 605 6.55 -11.30 -5.93
C GLU A 605 5.29 -10.55 -6.38
N ASN A 606 5.34 -9.95 -7.58
CA ASN A 606 4.37 -8.93 -8.03
C ASN A 606 2.91 -9.39 -7.99
N ASP A 607 2.66 -10.67 -8.28
CA ASP A 607 1.33 -11.28 -8.36
C ASP A 607 1.02 -12.18 -7.15
N GLY A 608 1.88 -12.15 -6.12
CA GLY A 608 1.86 -13.06 -4.97
C GLY A 608 2.24 -14.51 -5.29
N GLY A 609 2.25 -15.33 -4.24
CA GLY A 609 2.78 -16.70 -4.26
C GLY A 609 4.15 -16.85 -3.60
N GLY A 610 4.46 -15.98 -2.62
CA GLY A 610 5.68 -16.06 -1.80
C GLY A 610 6.66 -14.90 -1.98
N MET A 611 7.72 -14.95 -1.15
CA MET A 611 8.70 -13.88 -1.02
C MET A 611 9.60 -13.71 -2.26
N ARG A 612 9.98 -12.45 -2.53
CA ARG A 612 10.74 -12.03 -3.70
C ARG A 612 12.13 -12.71 -3.79
N ASN A 613 12.32 -13.55 -4.80
CA ASN A 613 13.45 -14.49 -4.92
C ASN A 613 14.81 -13.86 -5.18
N TRP A 614 14.83 -12.57 -5.51
CA TRP A 614 15.99 -11.77 -5.91
C TRP A 614 16.26 -10.60 -4.94
N SER A 615 15.67 -10.65 -3.74
CA SER A 615 15.92 -9.70 -2.65
C SER A 615 17.25 -10.00 -1.92
N LYS A 616 18.07 -8.96 -1.70
CA LYS A 616 19.34 -9.04 -0.94
C LYS A 616 19.14 -9.54 0.50
N TRP A 617 17.96 -9.27 1.08
CA TRP A 617 17.57 -9.82 2.38
C TRP A 617 17.48 -11.35 2.32
N LYS A 618 16.76 -11.92 1.33
CA LYS A 618 16.69 -13.38 1.14
C LYS A 618 18.04 -14.01 0.78
N ASP A 619 18.97 -13.27 0.16
CA ASP A 619 20.33 -13.79 -0.08
C ASP A 619 21.16 -13.97 1.20
N VAL A 620 20.93 -13.12 2.22
CA VAL A 620 21.57 -13.25 3.55
C VAL A 620 20.84 -14.22 4.47
N TYR A 621 19.51 -14.21 4.46
CA TYR A 621 18.69 -15.02 5.36
C TYR A 621 18.32 -16.41 4.79
N GLY A 622 18.49 -16.63 3.49
CA GLY A 622 18.14 -17.86 2.79
C GLY A 622 16.69 -17.87 2.28
N ALA A 623 16.43 -18.69 1.26
CA ALA A 623 15.08 -18.86 0.72
C ALA A 623 14.13 -19.48 1.76
N GLY A 624 12.89 -18.98 1.81
CA GLY A 624 11.87 -19.44 2.77
C GLY A 624 12.07 -18.96 4.21
N ASN A 625 13.10 -18.15 4.50
CA ASN A 625 13.35 -17.62 5.84
C ASN A 625 12.89 -16.15 5.94
N TYR A 626 12.05 -15.88 6.93
CA TYR A 626 11.40 -14.57 7.16
C TYR A 626 11.77 -13.95 8.52
N ASP A 627 12.80 -14.49 9.19
CA ASP A 627 13.28 -14.03 10.50
C ASP A 627 13.57 -12.52 10.51
N PHE A 628 14.06 -11.98 9.38
CA PHE A 628 14.37 -10.55 9.25
C PHE A 628 13.13 -9.65 9.28
N VAL A 629 11.96 -10.14 8.87
CA VAL A 629 10.69 -9.39 8.93
C VAL A 629 10.25 -9.31 10.40
N ILE A 630 10.17 -10.46 11.06
CA ILE A 630 9.86 -10.57 12.49
C ILE A 630 10.81 -9.71 13.32
N ASN A 631 12.11 -9.78 13.04
CA ASN A 631 13.12 -9.00 13.76
C ASN A 631 13.03 -7.51 13.46
N ALA A 632 12.73 -7.09 12.21
CA ALA A 632 12.48 -5.68 11.89
C ALA A 632 11.32 -5.11 12.73
N PHE A 633 10.20 -5.83 12.84
CA PHE A 633 9.07 -5.41 13.68
C PHE A 633 9.41 -5.41 15.18
N LYS A 634 10.13 -6.42 15.68
CA LYS A 634 10.64 -6.47 17.07
C LYS A 634 11.55 -5.27 17.39
N TYR A 635 12.47 -4.91 16.49
CA TYR A 635 13.34 -3.75 16.67
C TYR A 635 12.58 -2.43 16.51
N ALA A 636 11.61 -2.35 15.60
CA ALA A 636 10.78 -1.16 15.42
C ALA A 636 9.95 -0.89 16.68
N ARG A 637 9.20 -1.87 17.22
CA ARG A 637 8.43 -1.71 18.46
C ARG A 637 9.31 -1.38 19.68
N LYS A 638 10.59 -1.77 19.66
CA LYS A 638 11.58 -1.49 20.71
C LYS A 638 12.16 -0.06 20.68
N TYR A 639 12.16 0.61 19.52
CA TYR A 639 12.85 1.90 19.33
C TYR A 639 11.98 3.03 18.78
N ALA A 640 10.81 2.73 18.21
CA ALA A 640 9.83 3.72 17.82
C ALA A 640 9.20 4.40 19.05
N PRO A 641 8.71 5.65 18.93
CA PRO A 641 7.75 6.21 19.87
C PRO A 641 6.52 5.31 20.05
N SER A 642 5.91 5.35 21.24
CA SER A 642 4.72 4.56 21.62
C SER A 642 3.52 4.77 20.70
N GLU A 643 3.42 5.96 20.14
CA GLU A 643 2.39 6.47 19.26
C GLU A 643 2.67 6.22 17.77
N THR A 644 3.87 5.71 17.43
CA THR A 644 4.23 5.36 16.05
C THR A 644 3.75 3.95 15.71
N LYS A 645 2.87 3.87 14.72
CA LYS A 645 2.19 2.64 14.30
C LYS A 645 2.95 1.92 13.19
N LEU A 646 3.08 0.60 13.30
CA LEU A 646 4.05 -0.20 12.54
C LEU A 646 3.37 -1.05 11.47
N TYR A 647 3.77 -0.85 10.21
CA TYR A 647 3.07 -1.36 9.03
C TYR A 647 3.90 -2.33 8.17
N LEU A 648 3.20 -3.30 7.58
CA LEU A 648 3.66 -4.11 6.45
C LEU A 648 2.98 -3.57 5.18
N ASN A 649 3.75 -3.04 4.23
CA ASN A 649 3.26 -2.27 3.07
C ASN A 649 3.57 -2.96 1.73
N ASP A 650 2.62 -3.00 0.79
CA ASP A 650 2.82 -3.61 -0.53
C ASP A 650 1.78 -3.16 -1.59
N TYR A 651 2.10 -3.26 -2.89
CA TYR A 651 1.17 -3.09 -4.02
C TYR A 651 0.58 -4.42 -4.49
N ASN A 652 -0.39 -4.37 -5.41
CA ASN A 652 -1.13 -5.56 -5.87
C ASN A 652 -1.72 -6.37 -4.70
N GLU A 653 -1.93 -5.71 -3.57
CA GLU A 653 -2.42 -6.23 -2.30
C GLU A 653 -3.85 -6.76 -2.40
N TYR A 654 -4.59 -6.30 -3.42
CA TYR A 654 -5.91 -6.77 -3.86
C TYR A 654 -5.87 -8.05 -4.70
N MET A 655 -4.69 -8.49 -5.17
CA MET A 655 -4.55 -9.77 -5.87
C MET A 655 -4.47 -10.90 -4.85
N SER A 656 -5.53 -11.73 -4.78
CA SER A 656 -5.77 -12.74 -3.73
C SER A 656 -4.55 -13.53 -3.21
N LYS A 657 -3.60 -13.94 -4.06
CA LYS A 657 -2.36 -14.60 -3.63
C LYS A 657 -1.50 -13.71 -2.73
N LYS A 658 -1.35 -12.44 -3.11
CA LYS A 658 -0.54 -11.45 -2.39
C LYS A 658 -1.26 -10.95 -1.15
N THR A 659 -2.59 -10.86 -1.19
CA THR A 659 -3.44 -10.67 0.00
C THR A 659 -3.20 -11.79 1.03
N ASN A 660 -3.19 -13.06 0.58
CA ASN A 660 -2.86 -14.21 1.43
C ASN A 660 -1.42 -14.17 1.98
N ASP A 661 -0.43 -13.82 1.15
CA ASP A 661 0.97 -13.66 1.58
C ASP A 661 1.12 -12.62 2.70
N LEU A 662 0.49 -11.45 2.54
CA LEU A 662 0.45 -10.36 3.54
C LEU A 662 -0.24 -10.81 4.84
N VAL A 663 -1.42 -11.43 4.73
CA VAL A 663 -2.18 -12.00 5.85
C VAL A 663 -1.37 -13.04 6.63
N ASN A 664 -0.64 -13.92 5.94
CA ASN A 664 0.19 -14.95 6.56
C ASN A 664 1.43 -14.36 7.24
N MET A 665 2.06 -13.35 6.62
CA MET A 665 3.22 -12.67 7.21
C MET A 665 2.84 -11.85 8.45
N ALA A 666 1.71 -11.14 8.40
CA ALA A 666 1.18 -10.43 9.57
C ALA A 666 0.92 -11.39 10.73
N LYS A 667 0.25 -12.52 10.47
CA LYS A 667 0.06 -13.59 11.47
C LYS A 667 1.38 -14.15 12.03
N ASN A 668 2.42 -14.30 11.20
CA ASN A 668 3.75 -14.71 11.67
C ASN A 668 4.42 -13.69 12.59
N VAL A 669 4.21 -12.38 12.37
CA VAL A 669 4.70 -11.32 13.26
C VAL A 669 3.88 -11.29 14.56
N MET A 670 2.54 -11.30 14.46
CA MET A 670 1.61 -11.29 15.61
C MET A 670 1.83 -12.50 16.56
N LYS A 671 2.14 -13.67 15.99
CA LYS A 671 2.45 -14.89 16.75
C LYS A 671 3.64 -14.73 17.70
N GLU A 672 4.59 -13.86 17.35
CA GLU A 672 5.79 -13.60 18.14
C GLU A 672 5.56 -12.52 19.21
N GLY A 673 4.53 -11.68 19.04
CA GLY A 673 4.13 -10.62 19.97
C GLY A 673 3.42 -9.44 19.28
N ASP A 674 2.97 -8.48 20.09
CA ASP A 674 2.41 -7.21 19.63
C ASP A 674 3.50 -6.30 19.05
N TYR A 675 3.86 -6.56 17.78
CA TYR A 675 4.91 -5.85 17.05
C TYR A 675 4.44 -5.19 15.75
N ILE A 676 3.22 -5.46 15.28
CA ILE A 676 2.62 -4.92 14.06
C ILE A 676 1.26 -4.32 14.40
N ASP A 677 0.99 -3.10 13.92
CA ASP A 677 -0.29 -2.41 14.15
C ASP A 677 -1.21 -2.48 12.93
N GLY A 678 -0.68 -2.66 11.72
CA GLY A 678 -1.49 -2.56 10.51
C GLY A 678 -0.87 -3.05 9.19
N ILE A 679 -1.70 -3.07 8.15
CA ILE A 679 -1.35 -3.37 6.76
C ILE A 679 -1.44 -2.10 5.91
N GLY A 680 -0.38 -1.85 5.13
CA GLY A 680 -0.30 -0.77 4.16
C GLY A 680 -0.71 -1.26 2.77
N MET A 681 -1.80 -0.72 2.25
CA MET A 681 -2.29 -0.96 0.89
C MET A 681 -1.77 0.14 -0.02
N GLN A 682 -0.74 -0.13 -0.83
CA GLN A 682 -0.17 0.90 -1.72
C GLN A 682 -1.22 1.42 -2.72
N ALA A 683 -2.13 0.59 -3.21
CA ALA A 683 -3.24 1.02 -4.07
C ALA A 683 -2.79 1.77 -5.36
N HIS A 684 -1.74 1.28 -6.01
CA HIS A 684 -1.32 1.74 -7.35
C HIS A 684 -2.23 1.16 -8.45
N LEU A 685 -3.43 1.73 -8.62
CA LEU A 685 -4.50 1.18 -9.47
C LEU A 685 -4.39 1.65 -10.94
N ALA A 686 -5.25 1.07 -11.79
CA ALA A 686 -5.63 1.61 -13.09
C ALA A 686 -7.16 1.73 -13.18
N ALA A 687 -7.68 2.64 -14.01
CA ALA A 687 -9.11 2.90 -14.12
C ALA A 687 -9.99 1.72 -14.60
N SER A 688 -9.38 0.59 -14.99
CA SER A 688 -10.07 -0.67 -15.31
C SER A 688 -9.78 -1.83 -14.34
N TYR A 689 -8.80 -1.70 -13.44
CA TYR A 689 -8.35 -2.79 -12.57
C TYR A 689 -7.52 -2.28 -11.38
N PRO A 690 -7.76 -2.75 -10.15
CA PRO A 690 -8.87 -3.60 -9.71
C PRO A 690 -10.21 -2.85 -9.74
N SER A 691 -11.31 -3.59 -9.64
CA SER A 691 -12.60 -2.99 -9.25
C SER A 691 -12.62 -2.60 -7.77
N ALA A 692 -13.46 -1.64 -7.39
CA ALA A 692 -13.63 -1.27 -5.98
C ALA A 692 -14.09 -2.45 -5.09
N SER A 693 -14.81 -3.45 -5.64
CA SER A 693 -15.21 -4.65 -4.90
C SER A 693 -14.03 -5.61 -4.64
N GLU A 694 -13.02 -5.66 -5.51
CA GLU A 694 -11.79 -6.44 -5.27
C GLU A 694 -10.92 -5.74 -4.22
N PHE A 695 -10.79 -4.41 -4.31
CA PHE A 695 -10.13 -3.60 -3.29
C PHE A 695 -10.78 -3.76 -1.91
N GLU A 696 -12.11 -3.64 -1.83
CA GLU A 696 -12.89 -3.86 -0.61
C GLU A 696 -12.78 -5.30 -0.07
N THR A 697 -12.55 -6.29 -0.95
CA THR A 697 -12.31 -7.69 -0.52
C THR A 697 -10.99 -7.83 0.22
N ALA A 698 -9.93 -7.16 -0.24
CA ALA A 698 -8.64 -7.17 0.45
C ALA A 698 -8.65 -6.34 1.75
N VAL A 699 -9.31 -5.17 1.76
CA VAL A 699 -9.58 -4.40 3.00
C VAL A 699 -10.17 -5.33 4.06
N LYS A 700 -11.26 -6.05 3.75
CA LYS A 700 -11.93 -6.97 4.69
C LYS A 700 -11.05 -8.13 5.15
N GLN A 701 -10.12 -8.61 4.32
CA GLN A 701 -9.17 -9.64 4.73
C GLN A 701 -8.11 -9.11 5.69
N PHE A 702 -7.65 -7.86 5.53
CA PHE A 702 -6.74 -7.22 6.48
C PHE A 702 -7.44 -6.82 7.78
N GLU A 703 -8.66 -6.27 7.72
CA GLU A 703 -9.52 -6.00 8.88
C GLU A 703 -9.76 -7.26 9.72
N SER A 704 -9.89 -8.43 9.08
CA SER A 704 -10.14 -9.71 9.77
C SER A 704 -9.00 -10.16 10.72
N LEU A 705 -7.85 -9.48 10.68
CA LEU A 705 -6.74 -9.69 11.60
C LEU A 705 -6.92 -8.96 12.95
N GLY A 706 -7.88 -8.02 13.04
CA GLY A 706 -7.93 -7.06 14.15
C GLY A 706 -6.82 -6.00 14.09
N LEU A 707 -6.17 -5.86 12.93
CA LEU A 707 -5.16 -4.85 12.65
C LEU A 707 -5.79 -3.66 11.90
N ASP A 708 -5.13 -2.51 11.96
CA ASP A 708 -5.50 -1.32 11.20
C ASP A 708 -5.09 -1.45 9.73
N VAL A 709 -5.75 -0.68 8.86
CA VAL A 709 -5.43 -0.59 7.44
C VAL A 709 -5.09 0.86 7.11
N GLN A 710 -4.01 1.08 6.39
CA GLN A 710 -3.73 2.38 5.78
C GLN A 710 -3.70 2.19 4.26
N VAL A 711 -4.39 3.06 3.53
CA VAL A 711 -4.17 3.20 2.09
C VAL A 711 -3.02 4.18 1.93
N THR A 712 -1.89 3.74 1.38
CA THR A 712 -0.58 4.38 1.60
C THR A 712 -0.06 5.15 0.39
N GLU A 713 -0.35 4.70 -0.84
CA GLU A 713 0.28 5.21 -2.07
C GLU A 713 -0.74 5.38 -3.23
N LEU A 714 -1.98 5.77 -2.92
CA LEU A 714 -3.12 5.74 -3.86
C LEU A 714 -2.94 6.65 -5.08
N ASP A 715 -2.81 6.04 -6.24
CA ASP A 715 -2.91 6.69 -7.56
C ASP A 715 -3.61 5.79 -8.59
N ILE A 716 -4.34 6.38 -9.55
CA ILE A 716 -5.21 5.64 -10.50
C ILE A 716 -4.97 6.11 -11.94
N THR A 717 -4.27 5.31 -12.77
CA THR A 717 -3.92 5.71 -14.15
C THR A 717 -5.07 5.52 -15.18
N ARG A 718 -5.04 6.23 -16.32
CA ARG A 718 -6.17 6.41 -17.28
C ARG A 718 -6.13 5.50 -18.51
N ASN A 719 -6.48 4.22 -18.35
CA ASN A 719 -6.51 3.25 -19.45
C ASN A 719 -7.87 3.19 -20.21
N GLN A 720 -8.34 4.32 -20.73
CA GLN A 720 -9.63 4.49 -21.46
C GLN A 720 -10.92 4.37 -20.61
N SER A 721 -10.83 3.84 -19.38
CA SER A 721 -11.95 3.77 -18.42
C SER A 721 -12.08 5.03 -17.53
N ASN A 722 -13.22 5.15 -16.84
CA ASN A 722 -13.58 6.34 -16.04
C ASN A 722 -12.85 6.41 -14.69
N GLN A 723 -11.65 6.99 -14.70
CA GLN A 723 -10.84 7.26 -13.50
C GLN A 723 -11.62 7.89 -12.34
N GLY A 724 -12.49 8.88 -12.62
CA GLY A 724 -13.15 9.65 -11.55
C GLY A 724 -14.20 8.86 -10.79
N GLU A 725 -14.84 7.92 -11.48
CA GLU A 725 -15.79 6.98 -10.91
C GLU A 725 -15.08 5.96 -10.01
N LEU A 726 -13.96 5.36 -10.45
CA LEU A 726 -13.18 4.48 -9.59
C LEU A 726 -12.59 5.22 -8.38
N TYR A 727 -12.11 6.46 -8.55
CA TYR A 727 -11.66 7.29 -7.42
C TYR A 727 -12.79 7.51 -6.39
N THR A 728 -14.00 7.81 -6.86
CA THR A 728 -15.17 8.00 -5.99
C THR A 728 -15.55 6.70 -5.27
N GLN A 729 -15.56 5.56 -5.98
CA GLN A 729 -15.85 4.25 -5.40
C GLN A 729 -14.80 3.81 -4.37
N ILE A 730 -13.51 4.06 -4.61
CA ILE A 730 -12.44 3.73 -3.66
C ILE A 730 -12.55 4.59 -2.40
N PHE A 731 -12.82 5.91 -2.52
CA PHE A 731 -13.10 6.74 -1.35
C PHE A 731 -14.38 6.31 -0.61
N GLU A 732 -15.42 5.86 -1.31
CA GLU A 732 -16.64 5.28 -0.71
C GLU A 732 -16.35 3.98 0.05
N VAL A 733 -15.46 3.11 -0.43
CA VAL A 733 -14.96 1.96 0.34
C VAL A 733 -14.23 2.44 1.60
N CYS A 734 -13.26 3.34 1.47
CA CYS A 734 -12.46 3.84 2.59
C CYS A 734 -13.32 4.51 3.67
N MET A 735 -14.34 5.28 3.28
CA MET A 735 -15.25 5.95 4.22
C MET A 735 -16.20 4.98 4.93
N ARG A 736 -16.70 3.93 4.23
CA ARG A 736 -17.50 2.87 4.88
C ARG A 736 -16.67 2.01 5.84
N HIS A 737 -15.38 1.86 5.56
CA HIS A 737 -14.43 1.09 6.36
C HIS A 737 -13.59 1.94 7.33
N ALA A 738 -13.94 3.22 7.52
CA ALA A 738 -13.22 4.17 8.37
C ALA A 738 -13.10 3.77 9.86
N LYS A 739 -13.84 2.75 10.33
CA LYS A 739 -13.62 2.16 11.65
C LYS A 739 -12.26 1.46 11.77
N ASN A 740 -11.72 0.95 10.66
CA ASN A 740 -10.49 0.18 10.59
C ASN A 740 -9.52 0.70 9.49
N ILE A 741 -9.80 1.87 8.90
CA ILE A 741 -8.90 2.57 7.97
C ILE A 741 -8.53 3.91 8.58
N SER A 742 -7.34 4.03 9.19
CA SER A 742 -6.94 5.28 9.87
C SER A 742 -6.36 6.36 8.95
N THR A 743 -5.86 5.97 7.77
CA THR A 743 -5.21 6.90 6.81
C THR A 743 -5.50 6.52 5.36
N VAL A 744 -5.76 7.52 4.52
CA VAL A 744 -5.70 7.43 3.05
C VAL A 744 -4.65 8.44 2.56
N THR A 745 -3.60 7.98 1.90
CA THR A 745 -2.50 8.78 1.35
C THR A 745 -2.46 8.63 -0.16
N LEU A 746 -2.37 9.76 -0.86
CA LEU A 746 -2.23 9.83 -2.32
C LEU A 746 -0.76 9.89 -2.71
N TRP A 747 -0.31 9.19 -3.76
CA TRP A 747 1.12 9.20 -4.14
C TRP A 747 1.49 10.37 -5.08
N GLY A 748 1.29 11.57 -4.54
CA GLY A 748 1.75 12.85 -5.06
C GLY A 748 0.71 13.93 -4.87
N THR A 749 1.15 15.19 -4.83
CA THR A 749 0.26 16.34 -4.63
C THR A 749 -0.65 16.57 -5.84
N THR A 750 -0.11 16.40 -7.05
CA THR A 750 -0.79 16.66 -8.35
C THR A 750 -0.32 15.70 -9.45
N ASP A 751 -1.11 15.64 -10.51
CA ASP A 751 -0.82 14.90 -11.76
C ASP A 751 0.59 15.12 -12.34
N GLU A 752 1.14 16.33 -12.21
CA GLU A 752 2.47 16.70 -12.72
C GLU A 752 3.61 16.21 -11.81
N ARG A 753 3.28 15.83 -10.57
CA ARG A 753 4.20 15.40 -9.53
C ARG A 753 4.33 13.88 -9.48
N SER A 754 3.21 13.14 -9.52
CA SER A 754 3.20 11.66 -9.49
C SER A 754 4.27 11.05 -10.41
N TRP A 755 4.93 10.01 -9.90
CA TRP A 755 5.82 9.14 -10.66
C TRP A 755 5.14 8.54 -11.90
N ARG A 756 3.84 8.20 -11.82
CA ARG A 756 3.03 7.59 -12.90
C ARG A 756 2.42 8.58 -13.88
N LYS A 757 2.83 9.86 -13.86
CA LYS A 757 2.27 10.92 -14.72
C LYS A 757 2.37 10.69 -16.23
N SER A 758 3.15 9.71 -16.68
CA SER A 758 3.26 9.30 -18.08
C SER A 758 2.74 7.88 -18.36
N GLU A 759 2.28 7.15 -17.34
CA GLU A 759 1.65 5.83 -17.50
C GLU A 759 0.18 5.98 -17.93
N ASN A 760 -0.29 5.09 -18.81
CA ASN A 760 -1.69 4.95 -19.25
C ASN A 760 -2.44 6.29 -19.32
N GLY A 761 -2.14 7.12 -20.33
CA GLY A 761 -2.81 8.42 -20.53
C GLY A 761 -2.44 9.52 -19.52
N GLY A 762 -1.63 9.21 -18.50
CA GLY A 762 -1.19 10.15 -17.46
C GLY A 762 -2.33 10.63 -16.56
N SER A 763 -2.07 11.76 -15.89
CA SER A 763 -3.07 12.44 -15.03
C SER A 763 -3.67 11.53 -13.92
N PRO A 764 -2.86 10.88 -13.04
CA PRO A 764 -3.32 9.79 -12.17
C PRO A 764 -3.93 10.18 -10.80
N LEU A 765 -3.98 11.45 -10.40
CA LEU A 765 -4.34 11.91 -9.04
C LEU A 765 -5.65 12.74 -9.00
N PRO A 766 -6.16 13.21 -7.84
CA PRO A 766 -7.35 14.07 -7.78
C PRO A 766 -7.12 15.55 -8.17
N PHE A 767 -5.86 15.97 -8.38
CA PHE A 767 -5.49 17.37 -8.68
C PHE A 767 -4.53 17.49 -9.86
N SER A 768 -4.54 18.64 -10.55
CA SER A 768 -3.58 19.04 -11.58
C SER A 768 -3.25 20.52 -11.40
N ASN A 769 -1.97 20.89 -11.45
CA ASN A 769 -1.48 22.26 -11.22
C ASN A 769 -2.05 22.90 -9.93
N TYR A 770 -2.15 22.09 -8.88
CA TYR A 770 -2.75 22.39 -7.57
C TYR A 770 -4.24 22.80 -7.60
N GLN A 771 -4.94 22.52 -8.71
CA GLN A 771 -6.39 22.68 -8.85
C GLN A 771 -7.11 21.32 -8.81
N PRO A 772 -8.31 21.23 -8.20
CA PRO A 772 -9.09 19.99 -8.16
C PRO A 772 -9.62 19.59 -9.54
N LYS A 773 -9.58 18.30 -9.86
CA LYS A 773 -10.18 17.73 -11.08
C LYS A 773 -11.69 17.54 -10.88
N SER A 774 -12.43 17.35 -11.98
CA SER A 774 -13.91 17.36 -11.98
C SER A 774 -14.54 16.44 -10.93
N PHE A 775 -14.00 15.24 -10.75
CA PHE A 775 -14.50 14.23 -9.81
C PHE A 775 -14.16 14.48 -8.33
N TYR A 776 -13.34 15.50 -8.02
CA TYR A 776 -13.08 15.90 -6.63
C TYR A 776 -14.39 16.18 -5.88
N ASN A 777 -15.32 16.89 -6.52
CA ASN A 777 -16.62 17.22 -5.93
C ASN A 777 -17.50 15.99 -5.70
N ASP A 778 -17.33 14.92 -6.49
CA ASP A 778 -18.07 13.66 -6.34
C ASP A 778 -17.58 12.90 -5.10
N ILE A 779 -16.26 12.90 -4.85
CA ILE A 779 -15.66 12.41 -3.59
C ILE A 779 -16.19 13.24 -2.40
N ILE A 780 -16.13 14.58 -2.47
CA ILE A 780 -16.65 15.43 -1.40
C ILE A 780 -18.16 15.20 -1.15
N ALA A 781 -18.94 14.88 -2.19
CA ALA A 781 -20.37 14.58 -2.05
C ALA A 781 -20.67 13.28 -1.28
N LEU A 782 -19.70 12.38 -1.08
CA LEU A 782 -19.85 11.19 -0.23
C LEU A 782 -20.06 11.55 1.25
N THR A 783 -19.47 12.67 1.71
CA THR A 783 -19.57 13.16 3.10
C THR A 783 -20.99 13.57 3.53
N LYS A 784 -21.97 13.48 2.61
CA LYS A 784 -23.40 13.75 2.81
C LYS A 784 -24.27 12.51 2.65
N LYS A 785 -23.66 11.33 2.46
CA LYS A 785 -24.31 10.03 2.18
C LYS A 785 -23.85 8.94 3.14
N ILE A 786 -22.59 9.00 3.53
CA ILE A 786 -21.95 8.16 4.54
C ILE A 786 -21.81 9.03 5.78
N ASP A 787 -22.10 8.49 6.96
CA ASP A 787 -21.81 9.15 8.23
C ASP A 787 -20.42 8.71 8.73
N PRO A 788 -19.64 9.58 9.39
CA PRO A 788 -18.41 9.17 10.05
C PRO A 788 -18.71 8.20 11.21
N PRO A 789 -17.83 7.22 11.48
CA PRO A 789 -18.03 6.30 12.59
C PRO A 789 -18.13 7.05 13.94
N ASN A 790 -19.08 6.63 14.78
CA ASN A 790 -19.24 7.12 16.15
C ASN A 790 -18.36 6.33 17.13
N TYR A 791 -17.81 7.02 18.12
CA TYR A 791 -16.85 6.47 19.10
C TYR A 791 -17.07 7.00 20.53
N ASP A 792 -18.18 7.69 20.79
CA ASP A 792 -18.45 8.31 22.10
C ASP A 792 -19.02 7.32 23.15
N ASP A 793 -19.20 6.05 22.79
CA ASP A 793 -19.71 4.99 23.68
C ASP A 793 -18.61 4.32 24.56
N GLU A 794 -17.35 4.78 24.50
CA GLU A 794 -16.22 4.21 25.25
C GLU A 794 -15.39 5.30 25.99
N GLU A 795 -15.66 5.59 27.27
CA GLU A 795 -14.71 6.27 28.18
C GLU A 795 -14.35 5.34 29.36
N GLU A 796 -13.04 5.15 29.60
CA GLU A 796 -12.52 4.40 30.75
C GLU A 796 -12.41 5.32 31.99
N GLU A 797 -12.89 4.87 33.16
CA GLU A 797 -12.61 5.56 34.43
C GLU A 797 -11.22 5.18 34.99
N VAL A 798 -10.45 6.18 35.40
CA VAL A 798 -9.12 6.00 36.03
C VAL A 798 -9.22 6.19 37.54
N VAL A 799 -9.06 5.10 38.30
CA VAL A 799 -9.10 5.11 39.77
C VAL A 799 -7.70 4.92 40.36
N THR A 800 -7.28 5.81 41.25
CA THR A 800 -5.95 5.81 41.89
C THR A 800 -5.91 5.04 43.21
N THR A 801 -5.06 4.02 43.30
CA THR A 801 -4.87 3.22 44.52
C THR A 801 -3.68 3.68 45.36
N THR A 802 -3.87 3.82 46.68
CA THR A 802 -2.79 3.96 47.68
C THR A 802 -2.86 2.77 48.64
N ALA A 803 -1.72 2.17 49.02
CA ALA A 803 -1.67 0.83 49.64
C ALA A 803 -0.93 0.79 50.99
N THR A 804 -1.31 -0.12 51.89
CA THR A 804 -0.43 -0.70 52.93
C THR A 804 -1.02 -1.92 53.68
N THR A 805 -0.27 -3.06 53.71
CA THR A 805 -0.09 -4.04 54.85
C THR A 805 -1.32 -4.77 55.47
N THR A 806 -1.27 -6.00 56.02
CA THR A 806 -0.21 -7.01 56.29
C THR A 806 -0.82 -8.43 56.46
N ALA A 807 0.01 -9.50 56.40
CA ALA A 807 -0.33 -10.90 56.74
C ALA A 807 0.24 -11.30 58.14
N PRO A 808 0.23 -12.57 58.66
CA PRO A 808 -0.35 -13.86 58.19
C PRO A 808 -1.36 -14.40 59.28
N PRO A 809 -1.37 -15.60 59.94
CA PRO A 809 -0.73 -16.93 59.72
C PRO A 809 -1.51 -18.25 60.07
N VAL A 810 -1.34 -19.29 59.23
CA VAL A 810 -0.96 -20.69 59.58
C VAL A 810 -1.90 -21.64 60.40
N ASN A 811 -2.25 -22.81 59.80
CA ASN A 811 -2.01 -24.23 60.22
C ASN A 811 -3.13 -25.28 60.00
N VAL A 812 -2.69 -26.54 59.91
CA VAL A 812 -3.42 -27.76 59.47
C VAL A 812 -3.81 -28.68 60.66
N THR A 813 -4.88 -29.50 60.55
CA THR A 813 -4.98 -30.96 60.92
C THR A 813 -6.44 -31.48 60.77
N THR A 814 -6.65 -32.79 60.55
CA THR A 814 -7.93 -33.49 60.29
C THR A 814 -8.41 -34.34 61.50
N THR A 815 -9.42 -35.23 61.54
CA THR A 815 -10.18 -36.03 60.53
C THR A 815 -11.47 -36.63 61.15
N THR A 816 -12.37 -37.23 60.34
CA THR A 816 -13.36 -38.31 60.67
C THR A 816 -14.51 -38.04 61.68
N THR A 817 -15.75 -38.54 61.54
CA THR A 817 -16.63 -38.96 60.41
C THR A 817 -18.07 -39.18 60.95
N ALA A 818 -19.11 -39.09 60.10
CA ALA A 818 -20.52 -39.34 60.46
C ALA A 818 -21.32 -40.00 59.29
N PRO A 819 -22.48 -40.66 59.53
CA PRO A 819 -23.15 -41.55 58.55
C PRO A 819 -23.95 -40.82 57.44
N PRO A 820 -24.35 -41.53 56.35
CA PRO A 820 -24.73 -40.88 55.09
C PRO A 820 -26.14 -40.26 55.04
N ALA A 821 -26.21 -39.12 54.36
CA ALA A 821 -27.44 -38.45 53.91
C ALA A 821 -27.88 -38.96 52.51
N PRO A 822 -29.13 -38.73 52.08
CA PRO A 822 -29.58 -39.10 50.73
C PRO A 822 -28.81 -38.36 49.63
N ALA A 823 -28.76 -38.97 48.43
CA ALA A 823 -28.05 -38.41 47.28
C ALA A 823 -28.65 -37.06 46.84
N LYS A 824 -27.85 -35.99 46.94
CA LYS A 824 -28.12 -34.69 46.29
C LYS A 824 -27.75 -34.75 44.81
N ASP A 825 -28.38 -33.90 43.99
CA ASP A 825 -27.82 -33.57 42.68
C ASP A 825 -26.50 -32.79 42.87
N LEU A 826 -25.46 -33.22 42.17
CA LEU A 826 -24.17 -32.55 42.20
C LEU A 826 -24.22 -31.15 41.57
N LYS A 827 -25.21 -30.87 40.71
CA LYS A 827 -25.48 -29.52 40.16
C LYS A 827 -26.11 -28.60 41.20
N GLU A 828 -27.05 -29.09 42.01
CA GLU A 828 -27.58 -28.34 43.15
C GLU A 828 -26.46 -28.03 44.15
N VAL A 829 -25.57 -29.00 44.43
CA VAL A 829 -24.42 -28.81 45.33
C VAL A 829 -23.36 -27.83 44.77
N LEU A 830 -23.23 -27.72 43.44
CA LEU A 830 -22.37 -26.69 42.84
C LEU A 830 -23.05 -25.31 42.92
N ASN A 831 -24.34 -25.22 42.61
CA ASN A 831 -25.12 -23.99 42.70
C ASN A 831 -25.21 -23.45 44.14
N GLU A 832 -25.31 -24.32 45.15
CA GLU A 832 -25.23 -23.97 46.58
C GLU A 832 -23.90 -23.31 46.99
N LYS A 833 -22.84 -23.42 46.18
CA LYS A 833 -21.51 -22.84 46.44
C LYS A 833 -21.24 -21.53 45.72
N VAL A 834 -22.07 -21.11 44.76
CA VAL A 834 -21.85 -19.90 43.99
C VAL A 834 -22.64 -18.74 44.59
N SER A 835 -21.97 -17.62 44.86
CA SER A 835 -22.64 -16.41 45.33
C SER A 835 -23.28 -15.64 44.18
N VAL A 836 -22.53 -15.45 43.09
CA VAL A 836 -22.97 -14.84 41.82
C VAL A 836 -22.18 -15.53 40.71
N TRP A 837 -22.87 -16.06 39.68
CA TRP A 837 -22.20 -16.66 38.54
C TRP A 837 -21.55 -15.56 37.68
N GLY A 838 -20.23 -15.64 37.53
CA GLY A 838 -19.39 -14.68 36.81
C GLY A 838 -18.47 -13.84 37.71
N ASP A 839 -18.86 -13.60 38.96
CA ASP A 839 -18.19 -12.71 39.93
C ASP A 839 -16.89 -13.33 40.49
N SER A 840 -15.83 -13.38 39.68
CA SER A 840 -14.55 -14.02 40.01
C SER A 840 -13.77 -13.21 41.05
N ASN A 841 -13.94 -11.88 41.05
CA ASN A 841 -13.23 -10.95 41.91
C ASN A 841 -13.94 -10.73 43.27
N LYS A 842 -15.28 -10.86 43.29
CA LYS A 842 -16.19 -10.73 44.46
C LYS A 842 -16.51 -9.29 44.88
N ASP A 843 -16.60 -8.38 43.93
CA ASP A 843 -17.17 -7.04 44.16
C ASP A 843 -18.71 -7.02 44.07
N SER A 844 -19.34 -8.16 43.73
CA SER A 844 -20.78 -8.34 43.49
C SER A 844 -21.30 -7.79 42.15
N GLY A 845 -20.40 -7.40 41.24
CA GLY A 845 -20.66 -7.22 39.82
C GLY A 845 -20.51 -8.52 39.02
N VAL A 846 -20.57 -8.38 37.70
CA VAL A 846 -19.98 -9.30 36.72
C VAL A 846 -19.49 -8.41 35.59
N ASP A 847 -18.19 -8.21 35.43
CA ASP A 847 -17.62 -7.33 34.40
C ASP A 847 -16.25 -7.78 33.86
N MET A 848 -15.54 -6.90 33.15
CA MET A 848 -14.26 -7.22 32.51
C MET A 848 -13.12 -7.43 33.53
N GLY A 849 -13.22 -6.88 34.75
CA GLY A 849 -12.32 -7.16 35.86
C GLY A 849 -12.31 -8.64 36.23
N ASP A 850 -13.48 -9.30 36.20
CA ASP A 850 -13.58 -10.74 36.46
C ASP A 850 -12.92 -11.57 35.37
N VAL A 851 -13.11 -11.18 34.10
CA VAL A 851 -12.45 -11.79 32.93
C VAL A 851 -10.94 -11.66 33.05
N VAL A 852 -10.45 -10.46 33.38
CA VAL A 852 -9.03 -10.16 33.55
C VAL A 852 -8.44 -10.95 34.71
N LEU A 853 -9.15 -11.08 35.84
CA LEU A 853 -8.68 -11.90 36.97
C LEU A 853 -8.60 -13.39 36.62
N ILE A 854 -9.58 -13.94 35.89
CA ILE A 854 -9.51 -15.31 35.37
C ILE A 854 -8.26 -15.50 34.51
N MET A 855 -8.06 -14.65 33.49
CA MET A 855 -6.90 -14.74 32.59
C MET A 855 -5.56 -14.55 33.32
N GLN A 856 -5.47 -13.59 34.25
CA GLN A 856 -4.27 -13.33 35.04
C GLN A 856 -3.94 -14.51 35.98
N SER A 857 -4.95 -15.12 36.61
CA SER A 857 -4.76 -16.28 37.48
C SER A 857 -4.32 -17.53 36.73
N LEU A 858 -4.77 -17.71 35.48
CA LEU A 858 -4.32 -18.81 34.61
C LEU A 858 -2.90 -18.57 34.07
N ALA A 859 -2.57 -17.33 33.71
CA ALA A 859 -1.26 -16.98 33.16
C ALA A 859 -0.15 -16.90 34.21
N ASN A 860 -0.47 -16.51 35.45
CA ASN A 860 0.47 -16.48 36.56
C ASN A 860 -0.25 -16.76 37.90
N PRO A 861 -0.57 -18.05 38.17
CA PRO A 861 -1.32 -18.44 39.36
C PRO A 861 -0.60 -18.14 40.66
N ASP A 862 0.73 -18.00 40.68
CA ASP A 862 1.44 -17.64 41.91
C ASP A 862 1.35 -16.16 42.27
N LYS A 863 1.16 -15.26 41.28
CA LYS A 863 0.99 -13.82 41.50
C LYS A 863 -0.47 -13.40 41.67
N TYR A 864 -1.41 -14.04 40.96
CA TYR A 864 -2.81 -13.61 40.87
C TYR A 864 -3.77 -14.71 41.35
N LYS A 865 -3.71 -15.05 42.65
CA LYS A 865 -4.57 -16.12 43.22
C LYS A 865 -6.01 -15.64 43.40
N MET A 866 -6.92 -16.21 42.62
CA MET A 866 -8.35 -16.15 42.93
C MET A 866 -8.63 -16.82 44.28
N SER A 867 -9.60 -16.28 45.02
CA SER A 867 -10.08 -16.89 46.26
C SER A 867 -11.00 -18.08 45.97
N GLU A 868 -11.16 -19.00 46.92
CA GLU A 868 -12.00 -20.21 46.77
C GLU A 868 -13.43 -19.91 46.29
N GLN A 869 -14.07 -18.87 46.82
CA GLN A 869 -15.39 -18.41 46.36
C GLN A 869 -15.36 -17.86 44.92
N GLY A 870 -14.29 -17.15 44.55
CA GLY A 870 -14.10 -16.63 43.19
C GLY A 870 -13.88 -17.77 42.18
N LEU A 871 -13.20 -18.85 42.58
CA LEU A 871 -13.06 -20.06 41.78
C LEU A 871 -14.40 -20.77 41.54
N PHE A 872 -15.35 -20.75 42.49
CA PHE A 872 -16.70 -21.27 42.22
C PHE A 872 -17.51 -20.33 41.33
N ASN A 873 -17.47 -19.03 41.59
CA ASN A 873 -18.21 -18.02 40.80
C ASN A 873 -17.77 -17.97 39.33
N ALA A 874 -16.47 -18.16 39.07
CA ALA A 874 -15.85 -18.06 37.75
C ALA A 874 -16.00 -19.30 36.85
N ASP A 875 -16.43 -20.44 37.40
CA ASP A 875 -16.49 -21.74 36.70
C ASP A 875 -17.75 -21.82 35.81
N VAL A 876 -17.81 -20.95 34.81
CA VAL A 876 -19.02 -20.67 34.01
C VAL A 876 -19.10 -21.47 32.71
N SER A 877 -18.02 -22.12 32.30
CA SER A 877 -17.90 -22.91 31.09
C SER A 877 -17.63 -24.37 31.43
N GLU A 878 -18.60 -25.25 31.15
CA GLU A 878 -18.59 -26.62 31.69
C GLU A 878 -18.49 -26.61 33.23
N ALA A 879 -19.33 -25.78 33.87
CA ALA A 879 -19.30 -25.51 35.29
C ALA A 879 -19.04 -26.74 36.15
N GLY A 880 -17.98 -26.66 36.95
CA GLY A 880 -17.44 -27.67 37.86
C GLY A 880 -16.39 -28.61 37.26
N ASN A 881 -15.92 -28.35 36.03
CA ASN A 881 -14.63 -28.86 35.56
C ASN A 881 -13.43 -28.05 36.11
N GLY A 882 -13.67 -26.87 36.70
CA GLY A 882 -12.64 -25.97 37.20
C GLY A 882 -12.11 -25.01 36.13
N ILE A 883 -11.54 -23.90 36.59
CA ILE A 883 -11.28 -22.71 35.76
C ILE A 883 -10.33 -22.97 34.58
N THR A 884 -10.76 -22.50 33.41
CA THR A 884 -10.05 -22.53 32.13
C THR A 884 -10.07 -21.17 31.45
N ALA A 885 -9.34 -21.01 30.34
CA ALA A 885 -9.44 -19.82 29.50
C ALA A 885 -10.81 -19.67 28.80
N GLN A 886 -11.60 -20.75 28.73
CA GLN A 886 -12.94 -20.72 28.14
C GLN A 886 -13.94 -19.99 29.04
N ASP A 887 -13.74 -19.99 30.36
CA ASP A 887 -14.57 -19.27 31.34
C ASP A 887 -14.53 -17.76 31.14
N ALA A 888 -13.33 -17.20 30.96
CA ALA A 888 -13.12 -15.81 30.59
C ALA A 888 -13.85 -15.45 29.29
N LEU A 889 -13.79 -16.33 28.28
CA LEU A 889 -14.50 -16.15 27.00
C LEU A 889 -16.03 -16.28 27.15
N ILE A 890 -16.52 -17.10 28.06
CA ILE A 890 -17.95 -17.21 28.37
C ILE A 890 -18.45 -15.95 29.11
N LEU A 891 -17.71 -15.40 30.07
CA LEU A 891 -18.01 -14.08 30.64
C LEU A 891 -18.06 -13.00 29.55
N GLN A 892 -17.02 -12.87 28.72
CA GLN A 892 -16.99 -11.87 27.63
C GLN A 892 -18.24 -11.95 26.76
N ARG A 893 -18.72 -13.16 26.44
CA ARG A 893 -19.95 -13.37 25.66
C ARG A 893 -21.23 -13.04 26.44
N TYR A 894 -21.23 -13.14 27.76
CA TYR A 894 -22.34 -12.71 28.62
C TYR A 894 -22.41 -11.18 28.72
N LEU A 895 -21.26 -10.52 28.94
CA LEU A 895 -21.14 -9.05 28.97
C LEU A 895 -21.56 -8.41 27.64
N LEU A 896 -21.22 -9.04 26.52
CA LEU A 896 -21.66 -8.65 25.17
C LEU A 896 -23.11 -9.08 24.85
N GLY A 897 -23.86 -9.66 25.79
CA GLY A 897 -25.25 -10.10 25.61
C GLY A 897 -25.46 -11.27 24.62
N LEU A 898 -24.37 -11.89 24.14
CA LEU A 898 -24.38 -13.01 23.20
C LEU A 898 -24.83 -14.33 23.85
N ILE A 899 -24.76 -14.41 25.17
CA ILE A 899 -25.47 -15.39 26.01
C ILE A 899 -26.21 -14.65 27.13
N LYS A 900 -27.31 -15.22 27.64
CA LYS A 900 -28.26 -14.51 28.53
C LYS A 900 -28.26 -14.95 30.00
N SER A 901 -27.41 -15.90 30.35
CA SER A 901 -27.33 -16.48 31.69
C SER A 901 -26.00 -17.19 31.87
N LEU A 902 -25.49 -17.20 33.11
CA LEU A 902 -24.35 -18.00 33.53
C LEU A 902 -24.81 -19.06 34.57
N PRO A 903 -24.19 -20.25 34.61
CA PRO A 903 -23.14 -20.72 33.71
C PRO A 903 -23.71 -21.08 32.33
N ALA A 904 -22.87 -21.08 31.30
CA ALA A 904 -23.28 -21.40 29.93
C ALA A 904 -23.51 -22.91 29.71
N SER A 905 -22.81 -23.75 30.49
CA SER A 905 -22.94 -25.21 30.52
C SER A 905 -22.44 -25.76 31.86
N TYR A 906 -22.72 -27.02 32.16
CA TYR A 906 -22.16 -27.78 33.31
C TYR A 906 -21.34 -28.94 32.76
N ALA A 907 -20.26 -29.33 33.46
CA ALA A 907 -19.44 -30.45 33.03
C ALA A 907 -20.21 -31.78 32.98
N ASP A 908 -19.83 -32.62 32.02
CA ASP A 908 -20.51 -33.89 31.75
C ASP A 908 -20.27 -34.97 32.82
N ASN A 909 -19.26 -34.78 33.67
CA ASN A 909 -18.96 -35.57 34.87
C ASN A 909 -19.90 -35.24 36.05
N ILE A 910 -20.63 -34.13 36.02
CA ILE A 910 -21.59 -33.72 37.06
C ILE A 910 -22.95 -34.38 36.80
N LYS A 911 -22.97 -35.70 36.95
CA LYS A 911 -24.16 -36.55 36.87
C LYS A 911 -24.16 -37.51 38.06
N THR A 912 -25.34 -37.69 38.65
CA THR A 912 -25.54 -38.36 39.94
C THR A 912 -24.94 -39.78 40.02
N VAL A 913 -24.08 -40.02 41.00
CA VAL A 913 -23.58 -41.35 41.33
C VAL A 913 -24.61 -42.10 42.20
N THR A 914 -25.41 -42.95 41.57
CA THR A 914 -26.22 -43.97 42.28
C THR A 914 -25.45 -45.29 42.35
N THR A 915 -25.32 -45.84 43.55
CA THR A 915 -24.76 -47.19 43.77
C THR A 915 -25.72 -48.31 43.31
N GLU A 916 -25.16 -49.49 43.05
CA GLU A 916 -25.80 -50.57 42.27
C GLU A 916 -27.03 -51.24 42.91
N ALA A 917 -28.02 -51.61 42.09
CA ALA A 917 -28.97 -52.71 42.37
C ALA A 917 -29.66 -53.28 41.09
N THR A 918 -29.15 -54.44 40.63
CA THR A 918 -29.87 -55.59 40.00
C THR A 918 -30.85 -55.42 38.80
N THR A 919 -30.86 -56.43 37.91
CA THR A 919 -31.63 -56.52 36.65
C THR A 919 -33.10 -56.96 36.78
N THR A 920 -33.97 -56.52 35.84
CA THR A 920 -34.95 -57.38 35.07
C THR A 920 -35.67 -56.60 33.94
N LYS A 921 -36.70 -57.17 33.27
CA LYS A 921 -37.07 -56.89 31.85
C LYS A 921 -38.58 -57.04 31.53
N ALA A 922 -39.07 -56.28 30.52
CA ALA A 922 -40.40 -56.38 29.83
C ALA A 922 -41.64 -55.89 30.65
N THR A 923 -42.83 -55.56 30.09
CA THR A 923 -43.53 -56.00 28.85
C THR A 923 -44.53 -54.95 28.28
N THR A 924 -44.93 -55.08 27.01
CA THR A 924 -45.97 -54.33 26.24
C THR A 924 -47.44 -54.69 26.64
N THR A 925 -48.58 -54.16 26.12
CA THR A 925 -49.00 -53.96 24.70
C THR A 925 -50.33 -53.17 24.50
N SER A 926 -50.43 -52.41 23.39
CA SER A 926 -51.61 -52.05 22.53
C SER A 926 -53.00 -51.58 23.04
N THR A 927 -53.36 -50.35 22.65
CA THR A 927 -54.41 -49.93 21.67
C THR A 927 -55.86 -50.49 21.71
N THR A 928 -56.85 -49.60 21.48
CA THR A 928 -58.13 -49.88 20.79
C THR A 928 -58.58 -48.66 19.95
N THR A 929 -59.36 -48.89 18.89
CA THR A 929 -59.72 -47.90 17.85
C THR A 929 -61.22 -47.93 17.53
N THR A 930 -61.83 -46.81 17.10
CA THR A 930 -63.06 -46.83 16.27
C THR A 930 -63.08 -45.64 15.29
N THR A 931 -63.76 -45.79 14.16
CA THR A 931 -63.59 -44.97 12.94
C THR A 931 -64.92 -44.67 12.27
N THR A 932 -65.03 -43.54 11.56
CA THR A 932 -66.01 -43.36 10.47
C THR A 932 -65.35 -42.65 9.28
N THR A 933 -65.81 -42.92 8.05
CA THR A 933 -65.21 -42.48 6.78
C THR A 933 -66.31 -41.85 5.87
N LYS A 934 -66.08 -41.29 4.68
CA LYS A 934 -64.92 -41.28 3.76
C LYS A 934 -65.01 -40.12 2.75
N ALA A 935 -63.87 -39.59 2.29
CA ALA A 935 -63.70 -39.02 0.94
C ALA A 935 -62.25 -39.21 0.44
N THR A 936 -62.09 -39.57 -0.83
CA THR A 936 -60.83 -39.83 -1.57
C THR A 936 -60.17 -38.52 -2.06
N THR A 937 -58.85 -38.36 -2.29
CA THR A 937 -57.59 -39.16 -2.16
C THR A 937 -56.46 -38.10 -1.99
N THR A 938 -55.28 -38.29 -1.40
CA THR A 938 -54.17 -39.22 -1.71
C THR A 938 -53.17 -39.18 -0.55
N THR A 939 -52.60 -40.31 -0.14
CA THR A 939 -51.72 -40.39 1.03
C THR A 939 -50.25 -40.22 0.65
N THR A 940 -49.68 -39.04 0.85
CA THR A 940 -48.22 -38.86 0.85
C THR A 940 -47.68 -39.24 2.23
N THR A 941 -46.88 -40.30 2.31
CA THR A 941 -46.13 -40.63 3.52
C THR A 941 -44.94 -39.67 3.63
N THR A 942 -45.05 -38.64 4.46
CA THR A 942 -43.89 -37.86 4.92
C THR A 942 -42.91 -38.78 5.63
N ALA A 943 -41.61 -38.59 5.40
CA ALA A 943 -40.59 -39.28 6.17
C ALA A 943 -40.54 -38.70 7.61
N PRO A 944 -39.86 -39.34 8.56
CA PRO A 944 -39.44 -38.64 9.76
C PRO A 944 -38.43 -37.56 9.35
N LYS A 945 -38.70 -36.31 9.74
CA LYS A 945 -37.74 -35.20 9.57
C LYS A 945 -36.38 -35.59 10.12
N SER A 946 -35.31 -35.30 9.38
CA SER A 946 -33.95 -35.54 9.85
C SER A 946 -33.67 -34.73 11.12
N ASN A 947 -33.09 -35.39 12.13
CA ASN A 947 -32.60 -34.75 13.35
C ASN A 947 -31.16 -34.21 13.17
N PHE A 948 -30.68 -34.07 11.94
CA PHE A 948 -29.34 -33.54 11.65
C PHE A 948 -29.20 -32.10 12.15
N ASN A 949 -28.26 -31.89 13.06
CA ASN A 949 -27.98 -30.59 13.66
C ASN A 949 -26.81 -29.93 12.92
N TYR A 950 -27.12 -29.07 11.95
CA TYR A 950 -26.11 -28.34 11.19
C TYR A 950 -25.25 -27.47 12.10
N ASN A 951 -23.93 -27.50 11.90
CA ASN A 951 -23.06 -26.45 12.41
C ASN A 951 -23.20 -25.20 11.52
N GLY A 952 -23.63 -24.07 12.08
CA GLY A 952 -23.68 -22.79 11.37
C GLY A 952 -22.30 -22.16 11.07
N ASN A 953 -21.22 -22.82 11.49
CA ASN A 953 -19.83 -22.42 11.29
C ASN A 953 -18.97 -23.65 10.90
N VAL A 954 -19.28 -24.31 9.78
CA VAL A 954 -18.44 -25.40 9.26
C VAL A 954 -17.09 -24.85 8.79
N GLN A 955 -16.03 -25.27 9.45
CA GLN A 955 -14.65 -24.99 9.07
C GLN A 955 -14.00 -26.25 8.51
N PHE A 956 -13.07 -26.09 7.57
CA PHE A 956 -12.34 -27.19 6.95
C PHE A 956 -11.62 -28.06 7.99
N LYS A 957 -11.81 -29.38 7.90
CA LYS A 957 -11.06 -30.36 8.69
C LYS A 957 -10.53 -31.48 7.79
N GLU A 958 -9.34 -31.98 8.10
CA GLU A 958 -8.81 -33.14 7.38
C GLU A 958 -9.51 -34.42 7.85
N ALA A 959 -10.19 -35.10 6.92
CA ALA A 959 -10.62 -36.49 7.09
C ALA A 959 -9.50 -37.34 7.73
N PRO A 960 -9.78 -38.11 8.81
CA PRO A 960 -8.74 -38.81 9.56
C PRO A 960 -7.88 -39.71 8.67
N GLY A 961 -6.54 -39.65 8.84
CA GLY A 961 -5.58 -40.32 7.96
C GLY A 961 -5.75 -41.85 7.85
N ASN A 962 -6.40 -42.48 8.82
CA ASN A 962 -6.75 -43.90 8.76
C ASN A 962 -7.92 -44.20 7.80
N TYR A 963 -8.78 -43.24 7.46
CA TYR A 963 -9.98 -43.45 6.62
C TYR A 963 -9.62 -43.73 5.15
N PHE A 964 -8.38 -43.46 4.74
CA PHE A 964 -7.85 -43.84 3.42
C PHE A 964 -7.49 -45.33 3.34
N ASN A 965 -7.48 -46.06 4.46
CA ASN A 965 -7.32 -47.51 4.51
C ASN A 965 -8.66 -48.23 4.49
N GLY A 966 -8.70 -49.44 3.94
CA GLY A 966 -9.90 -50.28 3.96
C GLY A 966 -10.28 -50.70 5.38
N CYS A 967 -11.55 -50.50 5.76
CA CYS A 967 -12.08 -50.91 7.06
C CYS A 967 -12.64 -52.35 7.06
N GLN A 968 -13.34 -52.75 8.12
CA GLN A 968 -13.99 -54.06 8.21
C GLN A 968 -15.33 -54.12 7.46
N GLN A 969 -16.07 -53.02 7.40
CA GLN A 969 -17.40 -52.93 6.79
C GLN A 969 -17.34 -52.26 5.41
N ARG A 970 -16.80 -53.00 4.43
CA ARG A 970 -16.51 -52.46 3.10
C ARG A 970 -17.71 -52.51 2.16
N GLY A 971 -17.94 -51.42 1.45
CA GLY A 971 -18.84 -51.34 0.32
C GLY A 971 -18.30 -52.04 -0.92
N LYS A 972 -19.12 -52.09 -1.97
CA LYS A 972 -18.80 -52.72 -3.25
C LYS A 972 -18.84 -51.69 -4.36
N VAL A 973 -17.70 -51.50 -5.02
CA VAL A 973 -17.62 -50.81 -6.32
C VAL A 973 -17.89 -51.81 -7.44
N THR A 974 -18.79 -51.45 -8.36
CA THR A 974 -19.12 -52.23 -9.57
C THR A 974 -18.88 -51.36 -10.79
N LYS A 975 -18.13 -51.85 -11.78
CA LYS A 975 -17.97 -51.15 -13.06
C LYS A 975 -19.17 -51.42 -13.95
N GLU A 976 -19.73 -50.35 -14.52
CA GLU A 976 -20.98 -50.36 -15.27
C GLU A 976 -20.79 -49.66 -16.62
N SER A 977 -21.51 -50.13 -17.64
CA SER A 977 -21.42 -49.62 -19.02
C SER A 977 -22.82 -49.39 -19.60
N TYR A 978 -22.97 -48.30 -20.35
CA TYR A 978 -24.26 -47.87 -20.88
C TYR A 978 -24.12 -47.23 -22.26
N ASN A 979 -25.25 -47.15 -22.98
CA ASN A 979 -25.34 -46.41 -24.23
C ASN A 979 -25.68 -44.95 -23.91
N GLY A 980 -24.67 -44.08 -23.97
CA GLY A 980 -24.82 -42.63 -23.87
C GLY A 980 -25.33 -42.00 -25.17
N ILE A 981 -25.85 -40.78 -25.10
CA ILE A 981 -26.15 -39.98 -26.29
C ILE A 981 -24.88 -39.64 -27.08
N ASN A 982 -23.71 -39.65 -26.41
CA ASN A 982 -22.39 -39.50 -27.04
C ASN A 982 -21.72 -40.87 -27.35
N GLY A 983 -22.51 -41.96 -27.41
CA GLY A 983 -22.06 -43.32 -27.68
C GLY A 983 -21.81 -44.16 -26.43
N TYR A 984 -21.21 -45.34 -26.61
CA TYR A 984 -20.95 -46.28 -25.50
C TYR A 984 -19.99 -45.67 -24.46
N ASN A 985 -20.41 -45.68 -23.20
CA ASN A 985 -19.76 -44.99 -22.09
C ASN A 985 -19.72 -45.86 -20.82
N ASN A 986 -18.88 -45.49 -19.85
CA ASN A 986 -18.66 -46.25 -18.62
C ASN A 986 -18.85 -45.37 -17.38
N CYS A 987 -19.08 -46.01 -16.24
CA CYS A 987 -19.00 -45.42 -14.91
C CYS A 987 -18.62 -46.49 -13.88
N ASN A 988 -18.23 -46.09 -12.67
CA ASN A 988 -18.13 -46.98 -11.53
C ASN A 988 -19.19 -46.62 -10.49
N VAL A 989 -19.84 -47.62 -9.91
CA VAL A 989 -20.92 -47.45 -8.92
C VAL A 989 -20.50 -48.07 -7.60
N TYR A 990 -20.28 -47.22 -6.59
CA TYR A 990 -20.16 -47.61 -5.20
C TYR A 990 -21.53 -47.88 -4.61
N THR A 991 -21.67 -49.04 -3.97
CA THR A 991 -22.79 -49.40 -3.11
C THR A 991 -22.26 -49.63 -1.70
N PRO A 992 -22.97 -49.19 -0.65
CA PRO A 992 -22.47 -49.26 0.73
C PRO A 992 -22.43 -50.71 1.23
N TYR A 993 -21.75 -50.94 2.36
CA TYR A 993 -21.83 -52.24 3.02
C TYR A 993 -23.30 -52.55 3.38
N ASN A 994 -23.67 -53.84 3.33
CA ASN A 994 -25.07 -54.29 3.50
C ASN A 994 -26.10 -53.56 2.59
N TYR A 995 -25.71 -53.21 1.35
CA TYR A 995 -26.65 -52.72 0.34
C TYR A 995 -27.79 -53.73 0.08
N ASP A 996 -29.02 -53.33 0.37
CA ASP A 996 -30.25 -54.09 0.15
C ASP A 996 -31.01 -53.52 -1.07
N PRO A 997 -31.24 -54.28 -2.15
CA PRO A 997 -31.99 -53.82 -3.32
C PRO A 997 -33.49 -53.53 -3.06
N ASN A 998 -33.97 -53.71 -1.83
CA ASN A 998 -35.31 -53.34 -1.36
C ASN A 998 -35.34 -52.05 -0.52
N LYS A 999 -34.21 -51.59 0.03
CA LYS A 999 -34.09 -50.28 0.71
C LYS A 999 -33.85 -49.18 -0.32
N LYS A 1000 -34.39 -47.98 -0.11
CA LYS A 1000 -34.07 -46.78 -0.89
C LYS A 1000 -32.83 -46.07 -0.35
N TYR A 1001 -31.96 -45.64 -1.25
CA TYR A 1001 -30.72 -44.93 -0.93
C TYR A 1001 -30.69 -43.55 -1.61
N ASN A 1002 -30.11 -42.55 -0.93
CA ASN A 1002 -29.70 -41.31 -1.57
C ASN A 1002 -28.58 -41.61 -2.60
N ILE A 1003 -28.42 -40.76 -3.61
CA ILE A 1003 -27.42 -40.96 -4.67
C ILE A 1003 -26.61 -39.69 -4.95
N PHE A 1004 -25.28 -39.84 -5.00
CA PHE A 1004 -24.33 -38.78 -5.31
C PHE A 1004 -23.53 -39.13 -6.58
N TYR A 1005 -23.49 -38.22 -7.55
CA TYR A 1005 -22.67 -38.35 -8.75
C TYR A 1005 -21.44 -37.47 -8.60
N LEU A 1006 -20.24 -38.06 -8.51
CA LEU A 1006 -18.98 -37.35 -8.29
C LEU A 1006 -18.06 -37.47 -9.52
N MET A 1007 -17.94 -36.37 -10.26
CA MET A 1007 -17.20 -36.27 -11.52
C MET A 1007 -15.70 -36.00 -11.32
N HIS A 1008 -14.88 -36.61 -12.18
CA HIS A 1008 -13.43 -36.46 -12.22
C HIS A 1008 -12.96 -35.09 -12.78
N GLY A 1009 -11.67 -34.80 -12.64
CA GLY A 1009 -11.00 -33.60 -13.16
C GLY A 1009 -10.63 -33.66 -14.64
N GLY A 1010 -9.84 -32.69 -15.11
CA GLY A 1010 -9.32 -32.67 -16.48
C GLY A 1010 -8.31 -33.80 -16.73
N SER A 1011 -8.35 -34.40 -17.92
CA SER A 1011 -7.49 -35.54 -18.34
C SER A 1011 -7.62 -36.83 -17.51
N GLU A 1012 -8.60 -36.89 -16.60
CA GLU A 1012 -8.91 -38.06 -15.76
C GLU A 1012 -9.98 -38.96 -16.40
N ASN A 1013 -10.45 -39.99 -15.69
CA ASN A 1013 -11.52 -40.90 -16.15
C ASN A 1013 -12.31 -41.49 -14.97
N GLU A 1014 -13.32 -42.32 -15.26
CA GLU A 1014 -14.26 -42.88 -14.27
C GLU A 1014 -13.60 -43.75 -13.18
N ASN A 1015 -12.34 -44.13 -13.34
CA ASN A 1015 -11.60 -44.97 -12.40
C ASN A 1015 -10.69 -44.15 -11.45
N THR A 1016 -10.38 -42.88 -11.76
CA THR A 1016 -9.38 -42.09 -11.01
C THR A 1016 -9.61 -42.09 -9.50
N LEU A 1017 -10.86 -41.81 -9.06
CA LEU A 1017 -11.18 -41.65 -7.65
C LEU A 1017 -11.12 -42.95 -6.83
N ILE A 1018 -11.08 -44.11 -7.52
CA ILE A 1018 -11.15 -45.44 -6.90
C ILE A 1018 -9.91 -46.31 -7.11
N SER A 1019 -9.08 -46.03 -8.12
CA SER A 1019 -7.95 -46.88 -8.53
C SER A 1019 -6.58 -46.20 -8.46
N GLN A 1020 -6.51 -44.96 -7.96
CA GLN A 1020 -5.24 -44.29 -7.65
C GLN A 1020 -5.04 -44.26 -6.13
N ASN A 1021 -3.87 -44.75 -5.68
CA ASN A 1021 -3.51 -44.91 -4.26
C ASN A 1021 -3.74 -43.64 -3.42
N ASP A 1022 -3.56 -42.48 -4.03
CA ASP A 1022 -3.57 -41.18 -3.35
C ASP A 1022 -4.99 -40.60 -3.17
N THR A 1023 -6.02 -41.19 -3.81
CA THR A 1023 -7.41 -40.74 -3.71
C THR A 1023 -8.25 -41.70 -2.86
N MET A 1024 -8.45 -42.94 -3.33
CA MET A 1024 -9.11 -44.05 -2.62
C MET A 1024 -10.43 -43.68 -1.90
N ILE A 1025 -11.29 -42.88 -2.54
CA ILE A 1025 -12.50 -42.29 -1.92
C ILE A 1025 -13.49 -43.36 -1.41
N GLN A 1026 -13.52 -44.56 -2.01
CA GLN A 1026 -14.33 -45.67 -1.53
C GLN A 1026 -13.94 -46.12 -0.11
N ASN A 1027 -12.66 -46.06 0.28
CA ASN A 1027 -12.24 -46.39 1.64
C ASN A 1027 -12.72 -45.31 2.63
N MET A 1028 -12.71 -44.04 2.20
CA MET A 1028 -13.19 -42.93 3.03
C MET A 1028 -14.70 -43.05 3.29
N LEU A 1029 -15.49 -43.33 2.24
CA LEU A 1029 -16.92 -43.62 2.35
C LEU A 1029 -17.19 -44.83 3.26
N ASP A 1030 -16.44 -45.92 3.09
CA ASP A 1030 -16.55 -47.13 3.94
C ASP A 1030 -16.34 -46.79 5.43
N ASN A 1031 -15.34 -45.97 5.77
CA ASN A 1031 -15.07 -45.57 7.16
C ASN A 1031 -16.14 -44.61 7.71
N MET A 1032 -16.57 -43.60 6.94
CA MET A 1032 -17.63 -42.66 7.37
C MET A 1032 -18.95 -43.39 7.65
N ILE A 1033 -19.32 -44.35 6.80
CA ILE A 1033 -20.58 -45.12 6.94
C ILE A 1033 -20.46 -46.18 8.05
N MET A 1034 -19.28 -46.79 8.25
CA MET A 1034 -19.01 -47.68 9.39
C MET A 1034 -19.11 -46.95 10.74
N ASN A 1035 -18.63 -45.70 10.80
CA ASN A 1035 -18.58 -44.91 12.03
C ASN A 1035 -19.87 -44.09 12.29
N GLY A 1036 -20.84 -44.12 11.37
CA GLY A 1036 -22.10 -43.37 11.48
C GLY A 1036 -22.00 -41.87 11.18
N GLU A 1037 -20.87 -41.41 10.59
CA GLU A 1037 -20.66 -40.02 10.15
C GLU A 1037 -21.38 -39.70 8.83
N LEU A 1038 -21.80 -40.72 8.08
CA LEU A 1038 -22.49 -40.59 6.81
C LEU A 1038 -23.56 -41.68 6.68
N GLU A 1039 -24.77 -41.31 6.26
CA GLU A 1039 -25.80 -42.31 5.96
C GLU A 1039 -25.38 -43.21 4.78
N PRO A 1040 -25.70 -44.52 4.80
CA PRO A 1040 -25.48 -45.39 3.65
C PRO A 1040 -26.12 -44.82 2.37
N LEU A 1041 -25.30 -44.49 1.37
CA LEU A 1041 -25.70 -43.90 0.09
C LEU A 1041 -25.00 -44.59 -1.10
N ILE A 1042 -25.55 -44.40 -2.31
CA ILE A 1042 -24.91 -44.82 -3.56
C ILE A 1042 -24.04 -43.68 -4.08
N VAL A 1043 -22.82 -43.97 -4.54
CA VAL A 1043 -21.95 -42.98 -5.20
C VAL A 1043 -21.58 -43.46 -6.59
N VAL A 1044 -21.75 -42.60 -7.59
CA VAL A 1044 -21.45 -42.88 -8.99
C VAL A 1044 -20.28 -42.01 -9.44
N PHE A 1045 -19.30 -42.65 -10.06
CA PHE A 1045 -18.15 -42.01 -10.70
C PHE A 1045 -18.33 -42.10 -12.23
N PRO A 1046 -18.94 -41.10 -12.88
CA PRO A 1046 -19.06 -41.04 -14.33
C PRO A 1046 -17.77 -40.57 -15.01
N THR A 1047 -17.79 -40.48 -16.34
CA THR A 1047 -16.78 -39.74 -17.11
C THR A 1047 -17.42 -38.83 -18.16
N PHE A 1048 -16.90 -37.61 -18.30
CA PHE A 1048 -17.27 -36.69 -19.38
C PHE A 1048 -16.50 -36.91 -20.67
N ASN A 1049 -15.56 -37.87 -20.76
CA ASN A 1049 -14.57 -38.02 -21.86
C ASN A 1049 -15.14 -38.33 -23.27
N LYS A 1050 -16.44 -38.22 -23.48
CA LYS A 1050 -17.14 -38.24 -24.77
C LYS A 1050 -17.70 -36.87 -25.19
N THR A 1051 -17.54 -35.84 -24.35
CA THR A 1051 -18.06 -34.48 -24.55
C THR A 1051 -17.21 -33.47 -23.76
N GLU A 1052 -17.57 -32.18 -23.79
CA GLU A 1052 -16.97 -31.17 -22.93
C GLU A 1052 -17.63 -31.20 -21.54
N ALA A 1053 -16.87 -30.93 -20.47
CA ALA A 1053 -17.40 -31.02 -19.10
C ALA A 1053 -18.64 -30.12 -18.87
N GLY A 1054 -18.64 -28.90 -19.42
CA GLY A 1054 -19.79 -27.98 -19.39
C GLY A 1054 -20.98 -28.37 -20.30
N LYS A 1055 -20.85 -29.41 -21.12
CA LYS A 1055 -21.92 -29.99 -21.96
C LYS A 1055 -22.43 -31.34 -21.43
N PHE A 1056 -21.75 -31.91 -20.43
CA PHE A 1056 -22.07 -33.23 -19.87
C PHE A 1056 -23.48 -33.34 -19.27
N TYR A 1057 -24.12 -32.24 -18.86
CA TYR A 1057 -25.49 -32.25 -18.33
C TYR A 1057 -26.50 -32.96 -19.24
N SER A 1058 -26.27 -32.96 -20.57
CA SER A 1058 -27.12 -33.68 -21.52
C SER A 1058 -26.96 -35.20 -21.43
N GLU A 1059 -25.73 -35.71 -21.31
CA GLU A 1059 -25.43 -37.14 -21.10
C GLU A 1059 -25.93 -37.60 -19.72
N PHE A 1060 -25.67 -36.78 -18.69
CA PHE A 1060 -26.14 -36.99 -17.33
C PHE A 1060 -27.66 -37.22 -17.27
N ARG A 1061 -28.42 -36.29 -17.85
CA ARG A 1061 -29.89 -36.31 -17.84
C ARG A 1061 -30.50 -37.39 -18.71
N GLN A 1062 -30.01 -37.56 -19.94
CA GLN A 1062 -30.67 -38.38 -20.96
C GLN A 1062 -30.25 -39.85 -20.91
N SER A 1063 -29.07 -40.17 -20.37
CA SER A 1063 -28.52 -41.53 -20.38
C SER A 1063 -28.11 -42.02 -19.00
N LEU A 1064 -27.25 -41.28 -18.28
CA LEU A 1064 -26.65 -41.80 -17.04
C LEU A 1064 -27.68 -41.98 -15.91
N VAL A 1065 -28.47 -40.93 -15.60
CA VAL A 1065 -29.48 -40.99 -14.54
C VAL A 1065 -30.55 -42.08 -14.83
N PRO A 1066 -31.15 -42.15 -16.04
CA PRO A 1066 -32.06 -43.25 -16.39
C PRO A 1066 -31.42 -44.64 -16.32
N PHE A 1067 -30.17 -44.80 -16.75
CA PHE A 1067 -29.49 -46.10 -16.70
C PHE A 1067 -29.21 -46.57 -15.27
N ILE A 1068 -28.65 -45.68 -14.43
CA ILE A 1068 -28.29 -46.03 -13.05
C ILE A 1068 -29.55 -46.23 -12.21
N GLU A 1069 -30.50 -45.30 -12.25
CA GLU A 1069 -31.63 -45.31 -11.31
C GLU A 1069 -32.76 -46.25 -11.75
N GLY A 1070 -32.79 -46.66 -13.03
CA GLY A 1070 -33.55 -47.83 -13.48
C GLY A 1070 -33.00 -49.17 -12.97
N LYS A 1071 -31.75 -49.22 -12.50
CA LYS A 1071 -31.04 -50.44 -12.08
C LYS A 1071 -30.87 -50.54 -10.56
N TYR A 1072 -30.38 -49.49 -9.92
CA TYR A 1072 -30.08 -49.44 -8.49
C TYR A 1072 -31.28 -48.93 -7.67
N SER A 1073 -31.25 -49.17 -6.35
CA SER A 1073 -32.37 -48.86 -5.45
C SER A 1073 -32.33 -47.43 -4.91
N THR A 1074 -32.52 -46.44 -5.79
CA THR A 1074 -32.64 -45.03 -5.40
C THR A 1074 -34.08 -44.66 -5.07
N TYR A 1075 -34.30 -43.42 -4.63
CA TYR A 1075 -35.65 -42.90 -4.39
C TYR A 1075 -36.52 -42.79 -5.66
N ALA A 1076 -35.92 -42.73 -6.85
CA ALA A 1076 -36.61 -42.86 -8.14
C ALA A 1076 -37.25 -44.25 -8.37
N ASN A 1077 -36.93 -45.24 -7.52
CA ASN A 1077 -37.67 -46.51 -7.44
C ASN A 1077 -37.70 -47.31 -8.76
N LYS A 1078 -36.67 -47.17 -9.60
CA LYS A 1078 -36.57 -47.74 -10.95
C LYS A 1078 -37.60 -47.24 -11.97
N ASP A 1079 -38.37 -46.21 -11.60
CA ASP A 1079 -39.15 -45.40 -12.52
C ASP A 1079 -38.30 -44.20 -12.95
N THR A 1080 -38.00 -44.11 -14.24
CA THR A 1080 -37.13 -43.10 -14.85
C THR A 1080 -37.90 -42.10 -15.72
N SER A 1081 -39.23 -42.03 -15.54
CA SER A 1081 -40.07 -40.94 -16.05
C SER A 1081 -39.57 -39.57 -15.57
N ALA A 1082 -39.89 -38.52 -16.33
CA ALA A 1082 -39.54 -37.15 -15.94
C ALA A 1082 -40.19 -36.77 -14.60
N GLU A 1083 -41.39 -37.28 -14.35
CA GLU A 1083 -42.18 -37.14 -13.13
C GLU A 1083 -41.48 -37.79 -11.93
N SER A 1084 -41.02 -39.04 -12.05
CA SER A 1084 -40.29 -39.75 -10.98
C SER A 1084 -38.91 -39.13 -10.72
N LEU A 1085 -38.15 -38.81 -11.78
CA LEU A 1085 -36.84 -38.17 -11.62
C LEU A 1085 -36.95 -36.78 -10.98
N LYS A 1086 -38.00 -36.02 -11.29
CA LYS A 1086 -38.32 -34.75 -10.62
C LYS A 1086 -38.78 -34.95 -9.17
N ALA A 1087 -39.64 -35.92 -8.89
CA ALA A 1087 -40.09 -36.22 -7.52
C ALA A 1087 -38.95 -36.67 -6.60
N SER A 1088 -37.97 -37.40 -7.15
CA SER A 1088 -36.80 -37.91 -6.42
C SER A 1088 -35.61 -36.93 -6.31
N ARG A 1089 -35.73 -35.68 -6.81
CA ARG A 1089 -34.60 -34.73 -6.88
C ARG A 1089 -33.93 -34.43 -5.53
N MET A 1090 -34.71 -34.41 -4.44
CA MET A 1090 -34.19 -34.19 -3.07
C MET A 1090 -33.47 -35.41 -2.47
N HIS A 1091 -33.23 -36.44 -3.27
CA HIS A 1091 -32.37 -37.59 -2.94
C HIS A 1091 -31.21 -37.74 -3.94
N ARG A 1092 -30.97 -36.73 -4.79
CA ARG A 1092 -29.96 -36.72 -5.86
C ARG A 1092 -29.01 -35.52 -5.72
N ALA A 1093 -27.73 -35.82 -5.59
CA ALA A 1093 -26.63 -34.84 -5.55
C ALA A 1093 -25.69 -34.99 -6.75
N TYR A 1094 -25.08 -33.89 -7.18
CA TYR A 1094 -24.02 -33.88 -8.20
C TYR A 1094 -22.82 -33.03 -7.73
N GLY A 1095 -21.61 -33.47 -8.02
CA GLY A 1095 -20.39 -32.74 -7.68
C GLY A 1095 -19.22 -33.13 -8.55
N GLY A 1096 -18.10 -32.44 -8.41
CA GLY A 1096 -16.88 -32.78 -9.16
C GLY A 1096 -15.75 -31.78 -8.96
N PHE A 1097 -14.53 -32.26 -9.22
CA PHE A 1097 -13.29 -31.50 -9.09
C PHE A 1097 -12.87 -30.84 -10.40
N SER A 1098 -12.33 -29.61 -10.37
CA SER A 1098 -11.69 -28.99 -11.55
C SER A 1098 -12.69 -28.87 -12.72
N MET A 1099 -12.43 -29.50 -13.88
CA MET A 1099 -13.42 -29.61 -14.97
C MET A 1099 -14.73 -30.30 -14.53
N GLY A 1100 -14.70 -31.21 -13.54
CA GLY A 1100 -15.90 -31.75 -12.89
C GLY A 1100 -16.70 -30.71 -12.10
N SER A 1101 -16.07 -29.64 -11.61
CA SER A 1101 -16.76 -28.51 -10.97
C SER A 1101 -17.47 -27.64 -12.02
N VAL A 1102 -16.80 -27.37 -13.15
CA VAL A 1102 -17.42 -26.75 -14.34
C VAL A 1102 -18.65 -27.56 -14.78
N SER A 1103 -18.53 -28.89 -14.79
CA SER A 1103 -19.65 -29.81 -15.04
C SER A 1103 -20.77 -29.68 -14.01
N THR A 1104 -20.42 -29.50 -12.73
CA THR A 1104 -21.38 -29.29 -11.63
C THR A 1104 -22.18 -28.01 -11.81
N TRP A 1105 -21.54 -26.90 -12.17
CA TRP A 1105 -22.24 -25.64 -12.48
C TRP A 1105 -23.14 -25.76 -13.73
N ALA A 1106 -22.72 -26.51 -14.74
CA ALA A 1106 -23.56 -26.76 -15.92
C ALA A 1106 -24.77 -27.68 -15.61
N VAL A 1107 -24.61 -28.65 -14.70
CA VAL A 1107 -25.70 -29.47 -14.17
C VAL A 1107 -26.64 -28.66 -13.26
N PHE A 1108 -26.13 -27.68 -12.50
CA PHE A 1108 -26.97 -26.70 -11.80
C PHE A 1108 -27.84 -25.91 -12.78
N GLU A 1109 -27.21 -25.23 -13.75
CA GLU A 1109 -27.89 -24.36 -14.72
C GLU A 1109 -28.95 -25.10 -15.56
N ASN A 1110 -28.77 -26.41 -15.82
CA ASN A 1110 -29.59 -27.16 -16.78
C ASN A 1110 -30.37 -28.37 -16.20
N CYS A 1111 -30.18 -28.73 -14.93
CA CYS A 1111 -30.81 -29.91 -14.30
C CYS A 1111 -31.32 -29.69 -12.86
N LEU A 1112 -31.50 -28.43 -12.43
CA LEU A 1112 -32.15 -28.05 -11.16
C LEU A 1112 -33.48 -28.79 -10.88
N ASP A 1113 -34.23 -29.18 -11.91
CA ASP A 1113 -35.49 -29.91 -11.78
C ASP A 1113 -35.35 -31.41 -11.49
N ILE A 1114 -34.14 -31.97 -11.61
CA ILE A 1114 -33.84 -33.37 -11.23
C ILE A 1114 -32.71 -33.50 -10.20
N VAL A 1115 -31.95 -32.45 -9.88
CA VAL A 1115 -30.90 -32.46 -8.83
C VAL A 1115 -31.25 -31.47 -7.73
N GLY A 1116 -31.15 -31.90 -6.47
CA GLY A 1116 -31.37 -31.06 -5.29
C GLY A 1116 -30.08 -30.47 -4.71
N TYR A 1117 -28.96 -31.17 -4.82
CA TYR A 1117 -27.72 -30.85 -4.09
C TYR A 1117 -26.50 -30.78 -5.03
N PHE A 1118 -25.63 -29.79 -4.80
CA PHE A 1118 -24.55 -29.44 -5.72
C PHE A 1118 -23.23 -29.21 -4.97
N MET A 1119 -22.18 -29.94 -5.34
CA MET A 1119 -20.86 -29.89 -4.71
C MET A 1119 -19.76 -29.53 -5.72
N PRO A 1120 -19.64 -28.25 -6.13
CA PRO A 1120 -18.58 -27.78 -7.01
C PRO A 1120 -17.26 -27.66 -6.23
N LEU A 1121 -16.23 -28.39 -6.66
CA LEU A 1121 -14.93 -28.48 -5.99
C LEU A 1121 -13.82 -27.90 -6.88
N SER A 1122 -13.26 -26.76 -6.49
CA SER A 1122 -12.11 -26.14 -7.18
C SER A 1122 -12.30 -25.94 -8.70
N GLY A 1123 -13.38 -25.27 -9.12
CA GLY A 1123 -13.56 -24.83 -10.50
C GLY A 1123 -14.83 -23.98 -10.69
N ASP A 1124 -14.76 -22.97 -11.54
CA ASP A 1124 -15.79 -21.95 -11.75
C ASP A 1124 -16.78 -22.30 -12.89
N HIS A 1125 -17.82 -21.49 -13.05
CA HIS A 1125 -18.80 -21.59 -14.12
C HIS A 1125 -18.30 -20.88 -15.39
N TRP A 1126 -18.44 -21.51 -16.56
CA TRP A 1126 -17.92 -20.98 -17.82
C TRP A 1126 -18.92 -20.14 -18.64
N ASN A 1127 -20.17 -20.01 -18.20
CA ASN A 1127 -21.14 -19.14 -18.87
C ASN A 1127 -21.10 -17.74 -18.24
N GLY A 1128 -20.47 -16.79 -18.93
CA GLY A 1128 -20.31 -15.40 -18.46
C GLY A 1128 -18.87 -14.90 -18.56
N ASN A 1129 -18.69 -13.62 -18.92
CA ASN A 1129 -17.38 -13.01 -19.14
C ASN A 1129 -16.74 -12.48 -17.85
N SER A 1130 -17.56 -12.15 -16.85
CA SER A 1130 -17.16 -11.69 -15.52
C SER A 1130 -17.68 -12.59 -14.40
N ALA A 1131 -17.18 -12.40 -13.18
CA ALA A 1131 -17.71 -13.07 -11.97
C ALA A 1131 -19.22 -12.82 -11.77
N TYR A 1132 -19.65 -11.58 -12.03
CA TYR A 1132 -21.06 -11.19 -11.95
C TYR A 1132 -21.90 -11.92 -13.01
N ASP A 1133 -21.46 -11.96 -14.27
CA ASP A 1133 -22.18 -12.67 -15.34
C ASP A 1133 -22.38 -14.15 -14.99
N LYS A 1134 -21.35 -14.80 -14.44
CA LYS A 1134 -21.36 -16.20 -14.01
C LYS A 1134 -22.36 -16.44 -12.88
N ALA A 1135 -22.27 -15.66 -11.80
CA ALA A 1135 -23.23 -15.72 -10.70
C ALA A 1135 -24.66 -15.42 -11.20
N LYS A 1136 -24.81 -14.45 -12.12
CA LYS A 1136 -26.10 -14.05 -12.66
C LYS A 1136 -26.69 -15.09 -13.61
N SER A 1137 -25.91 -15.87 -14.37
CA SER A 1137 -26.44 -16.99 -15.15
C SER A 1137 -27.02 -18.07 -14.23
N LEU A 1138 -26.33 -18.40 -13.13
CA LEU A 1138 -26.82 -19.34 -12.12
C LEU A 1138 -28.10 -18.83 -11.42
N ALA A 1139 -28.15 -17.55 -11.04
CA ALA A 1139 -29.36 -16.93 -10.49
C ALA A 1139 -30.53 -16.91 -11.49
N ASN A 1140 -30.27 -16.60 -12.76
CA ASN A 1140 -31.28 -16.65 -13.83
C ASN A 1140 -31.81 -18.08 -14.06
N ALA A 1141 -30.97 -19.11 -13.88
CA ALA A 1141 -31.40 -20.51 -13.97
C ALA A 1141 -32.32 -20.90 -12.81
N VAL A 1142 -32.04 -20.44 -11.58
CA VAL A 1142 -32.95 -20.53 -10.44
C VAL A 1142 -34.28 -19.84 -10.76
N ASP A 1143 -34.26 -18.56 -11.15
CA ASP A 1143 -35.46 -17.76 -11.44
C ASP A 1143 -36.35 -18.44 -12.50
N LYS A 1144 -35.71 -18.99 -13.55
CA LYS A 1144 -36.36 -19.74 -14.63
C LYS A 1144 -36.93 -21.11 -14.18
N SER A 1145 -36.32 -21.73 -13.17
CA SER A 1145 -36.78 -23.02 -12.62
C SER A 1145 -38.02 -22.89 -11.72
N GLY A 1146 -38.18 -21.73 -11.07
CA GLY A 1146 -39.26 -21.46 -10.11
C GLY A 1146 -39.06 -22.08 -8.72
N TYR A 1147 -37.93 -22.72 -8.45
CA TYR A 1147 -37.61 -23.27 -7.12
C TYR A 1147 -37.18 -22.17 -6.13
N LYS A 1148 -37.56 -22.34 -4.87
CA LYS A 1148 -37.19 -21.47 -3.75
C LYS A 1148 -35.83 -21.85 -3.19
N THR A 1149 -35.23 -20.94 -2.42
CA THR A 1149 -33.92 -21.17 -1.78
C THR A 1149 -33.86 -22.46 -0.97
N ASN A 1150 -34.94 -22.81 -0.25
CA ASN A 1150 -35.04 -24.06 0.52
C ASN A 1150 -35.30 -25.33 -0.33
N GLU A 1151 -35.12 -25.27 -1.65
CA GLU A 1151 -35.34 -26.37 -2.59
C GLU A 1151 -34.10 -26.72 -3.45
N TYR A 1152 -32.97 -26.04 -3.29
CA TYR A 1152 -31.69 -26.44 -3.92
C TYR A 1152 -30.51 -25.97 -3.08
N PHE A 1153 -29.51 -26.84 -2.89
CA PHE A 1153 -28.45 -26.65 -1.90
C PHE A 1153 -27.07 -26.77 -2.53
N ILE A 1154 -26.20 -25.81 -2.27
CA ILE A 1154 -24.87 -25.71 -2.87
C ILE A 1154 -23.82 -25.68 -1.77
N PHE A 1155 -22.97 -26.70 -1.69
CA PHE A 1155 -21.79 -26.71 -0.81
C PHE A 1155 -20.54 -26.68 -1.70
N ALA A 1156 -20.07 -25.47 -2.00
CA ALA A 1156 -18.87 -25.25 -2.78
C ALA A 1156 -17.62 -25.40 -1.89
N SER A 1157 -16.50 -25.88 -2.45
CA SER A 1157 -15.22 -25.93 -1.72
C SER A 1157 -14.01 -25.76 -2.63
N THR A 1158 -12.91 -25.27 -2.06
CA THR A 1158 -11.62 -25.10 -2.76
C THR A 1158 -10.49 -24.95 -1.75
N GLY A 1159 -9.25 -25.17 -2.17
CA GLY A 1159 -8.09 -24.74 -1.40
C GLY A 1159 -7.80 -23.23 -1.58
N SER A 1160 -7.13 -22.60 -0.61
CA SER A 1160 -6.69 -21.19 -0.69
C SER A 1160 -5.50 -20.96 -1.63
N GLU A 1161 -4.76 -22.02 -1.97
CA GLU A 1161 -3.64 -22.03 -2.93
C GLU A 1161 -4.00 -22.83 -4.20
N ASP A 1162 -5.28 -23.12 -4.39
CA ASP A 1162 -5.81 -23.83 -5.54
C ASP A 1162 -5.79 -22.92 -6.78
N ILE A 1163 -5.36 -23.44 -7.94
CA ILE A 1163 -5.31 -22.65 -9.19
C ILE A 1163 -6.70 -22.17 -9.65
N ALA A 1164 -7.78 -22.79 -9.17
CA ALA A 1164 -9.14 -22.36 -9.41
C ALA A 1164 -9.63 -21.28 -8.42
N TYR A 1165 -8.98 -21.10 -7.27
CA TYR A 1165 -9.38 -20.12 -6.25
C TYR A 1165 -9.63 -18.71 -6.81
N PRO A 1166 -8.76 -18.14 -7.67
CA PRO A 1166 -8.95 -16.80 -8.21
C PRO A 1166 -10.17 -16.65 -9.14
N ASN A 1167 -10.72 -17.75 -9.67
CA ASN A 1167 -11.92 -17.72 -10.51
C ASN A 1167 -13.18 -18.09 -9.72
N VAL A 1168 -13.07 -19.04 -8.78
CA VAL A 1168 -14.17 -19.51 -7.94
C VAL A 1168 -14.57 -18.44 -6.92
N ASN A 1169 -13.61 -17.85 -6.21
CA ASN A 1169 -13.91 -16.92 -5.11
C ASN A 1169 -14.70 -15.69 -5.60
N PRO A 1170 -14.33 -14.98 -6.69
CA PRO A 1170 -15.14 -13.87 -7.19
C PRO A 1170 -16.57 -14.26 -7.60
N GLN A 1171 -16.76 -15.43 -8.23
CA GLN A 1171 -18.11 -15.92 -8.55
C GLN A 1171 -18.92 -16.17 -7.27
N VAL A 1172 -18.30 -16.73 -6.23
CA VAL A 1172 -18.94 -16.97 -4.93
C VAL A 1172 -19.32 -15.64 -4.25
N GLU A 1173 -18.45 -14.63 -4.24
CA GLU A 1173 -18.77 -13.32 -3.67
C GLU A 1173 -19.90 -12.61 -4.42
N GLU A 1174 -20.01 -12.79 -5.74
CA GLU A 1174 -21.17 -12.31 -6.50
C GLU A 1174 -22.44 -13.12 -6.21
N MET A 1175 -22.35 -14.45 -6.05
CA MET A 1175 -23.49 -15.27 -5.62
C MET A 1175 -24.03 -14.84 -4.25
N LYS A 1176 -23.15 -14.58 -3.26
CA LYS A 1176 -23.55 -14.10 -1.92
C LYS A 1176 -24.36 -12.79 -1.93
N LYS A 1177 -24.28 -11.99 -2.99
CA LYS A 1177 -25.03 -10.73 -3.16
C LYS A 1177 -26.44 -10.94 -3.73
N MET A 1178 -26.78 -12.15 -4.19
CA MET A 1178 -28.03 -12.46 -4.89
C MET A 1178 -29.00 -13.23 -4.00
N SER A 1179 -30.29 -12.88 -4.02
CA SER A 1179 -31.33 -13.44 -3.14
C SER A 1179 -31.61 -14.94 -3.34
N GLN A 1180 -31.10 -15.53 -4.42
CA GLN A 1180 -31.12 -16.96 -4.73
C GLN A 1180 -30.12 -17.77 -3.88
N PHE A 1181 -29.13 -17.12 -3.24
CA PHE A 1181 -28.03 -17.82 -2.55
C PHE A 1181 -27.84 -17.30 -1.12
N VAL A 1182 -28.65 -17.82 -0.18
CA VAL A 1182 -28.58 -17.48 1.24
C VAL A 1182 -27.37 -18.16 1.88
N PHE A 1183 -26.34 -17.37 2.19
CA PHE A 1183 -25.03 -17.87 2.61
C PHE A 1183 -24.99 -18.35 4.07
N THR A 1184 -24.88 -19.67 4.28
CA THR A 1184 -24.79 -20.32 5.60
C THR A 1184 -24.46 -21.82 5.44
N SER A 1185 -23.65 -22.40 6.32
CA SER A 1185 -23.45 -23.86 6.41
C SER A 1185 -24.62 -24.58 7.11
N ASP A 1186 -25.47 -23.83 7.80
CA ASP A 1186 -26.75 -24.30 8.28
C ASP A 1186 -27.82 -24.18 7.19
N PHE A 1187 -28.00 -25.27 6.45
CA PHE A 1187 -29.00 -25.39 5.38
C PHE A 1187 -30.45 -25.52 5.89
N SER A 1188 -30.70 -25.55 7.20
CA SER A 1188 -32.05 -25.27 7.73
C SER A 1188 -32.42 -23.78 7.66
N LYS A 1189 -31.43 -22.89 7.48
CA LYS A 1189 -31.59 -21.42 7.46
C LYS A 1189 -31.26 -20.77 6.11
N GLY A 1190 -30.61 -21.49 5.20
CA GLY A 1190 -30.22 -21.01 3.88
C GLY A 1190 -29.81 -22.16 2.97
N ASN A 1191 -29.02 -21.90 1.94
CA ASN A 1191 -28.86 -22.87 0.85
C ASN A 1191 -27.54 -22.80 0.07
N PHE A 1192 -26.62 -21.93 0.47
CA PHE A 1192 -25.32 -21.79 -0.18
C PHE A 1192 -24.22 -21.73 0.89
N TYR A 1193 -23.19 -22.56 0.74
CA TYR A 1193 -21.97 -22.44 1.51
C TYR A 1193 -20.73 -22.57 0.63
N PHE A 1194 -19.64 -21.97 1.11
CA PHE A 1194 -18.34 -21.99 0.47
C PHE A 1194 -17.27 -22.17 1.53
N MET A 1195 -16.59 -23.30 1.48
CA MET A 1195 -15.52 -23.65 2.42
C MET A 1195 -14.16 -23.51 1.73
N VAL A 1196 -13.27 -22.70 2.33
CA VAL A 1196 -11.91 -22.49 1.84
C VAL A 1196 -10.95 -23.26 2.75
N ALA A 1197 -10.23 -24.23 2.19
CA ALA A 1197 -9.26 -25.04 2.91
C ALA A 1197 -7.87 -24.35 2.92
N PRO A 1198 -7.34 -23.93 4.09
CA PRO A 1198 -6.08 -23.18 4.15
C PRO A 1198 -4.87 -24.01 3.69
N GLY A 1199 -4.02 -23.40 2.86
CA GLY A 1199 -2.78 -24.02 2.37
C GLY A 1199 -2.97 -25.23 1.47
N LYS A 1200 -4.18 -25.42 0.90
CA LYS A 1200 -4.47 -26.55 0.01
C LYS A 1200 -4.44 -26.11 -1.45
N THR A 1201 -3.91 -26.99 -2.30
CA THR A 1201 -3.71 -26.76 -3.74
C THR A 1201 -4.60 -27.67 -4.60
N HIS A 1202 -4.51 -27.54 -5.93
CA HIS A 1202 -5.38 -28.21 -6.90
C HIS A 1202 -5.07 -29.72 -7.07
N TRP A 1203 -5.41 -30.53 -6.06
CA TRP A 1203 -5.09 -31.97 -6.04
C TRP A 1203 -6.12 -32.82 -5.27
N TRP A 1204 -6.45 -33.99 -5.83
CA TRP A 1204 -7.41 -34.95 -5.24
C TRP A 1204 -7.12 -35.36 -3.80
N GLY A 1205 -5.84 -35.45 -3.42
CA GLY A 1205 -5.43 -35.78 -2.05
C GLY A 1205 -5.91 -34.77 -1.01
N TYR A 1206 -6.20 -33.52 -1.41
CA TYR A 1206 -6.90 -32.53 -0.58
C TYR A 1206 -8.41 -32.52 -0.82
N VAL A 1207 -8.85 -32.61 -2.07
CA VAL A 1207 -10.26 -32.50 -2.46
C VAL A 1207 -11.14 -33.60 -1.84
N ARG A 1208 -10.59 -34.79 -1.57
CA ARG A 1208 -11.29 -35.83 -0.79
C ARG A 1208 -11.70 -35.37 0.62
N HIS A 1209 -10.92 -34.50 1.27
CA HIS A 1209 -11.33 -33.92 2.56
C HIS A 1209 -12.51 -32.95 2.38
N TYR A 1210 -12.62 -32.24 1.25
CA TYR A 1210 -13.78 -31.40 0.97
C TYR A 1210 -15.06 -32.25 0.84
N VAL A 1211 -14.96 -33.44 0.24
CA VAL A 1211 -16.06 -34.41 0.18
C VAL A 1211 -16.42 -34.96 1.56
N TYR A 1212 -15.41 -35.22 2.42
CA TYR A 1212 -15.62 -35.63 3.82
C TYR A 1212 -16.40 -34.59 4.63
N ASP A 1213 -16.13 -33.30 4.43
CA ASP A 1213 -16.82 -32.20 5.12
C ASP A 1213 -18.21 -31.89 4.53
N SER A 1214 -18.31 -31.88 3.20
CA SER A 1214 -19.51 -31.40 2.49
C SER A 1214 -20.60 -32.48 2.36
N LEU A 1215 -20.24 -33.76 2.18
CA LEU A 1215 -21.21 -34.81 1.88
C LEU A 1215 -22.18 -35.14 3.05
N PRO A 1216 -21.75 -35.11 4.33
CA PRO A 1216 -22.67 -35.29 5.47
C PRO A 1216 -23.72 -34.18 5.62
N TYR A 1217 -23.57 -33.04 4.93
CA TYR A 1217 -24.50 -31.91 4.98
C TYR A 1217 -25.63 -31.99 3.94
N PHE A 1218 -25.65 -33.03 3.10
CA PHE A 1218 -26.70 -33.22 2.09
C PHE A 1218 -27.78 -34.21 2.52
N PHE A 1219 -28.97 -34.05 1.93
CA PHE A 1219 -30.13 -34.94 2.03
C PHE A 1219 -30.89 -34.91 3.36
N HIS A 1220 -30.81 -33.83 4.15
CA HIS A 1220 -31.56 -33.68 5.40
C HIS A 1220 -32.78 -32.76 5.26
N GLU A 1221 -32.86 -32.04 4.15
CA GLU A 1221 -33.81 -30.98 3.83
C GLU A 1221 -35.01 -31.52 3.05
N GLY A 1222 -36.22 -31.24 3.54
CA GLY A 1222 -37.47 -31.67 2.89
C GLY A 1222 -37.87 -33.14 3.13
N GLN A 1223 -37.20 -33.83 4.06
CA GLN A 1223 -37.64 -35.13 4.59
C GLN A 1223 -38.83 -35.00 5.56
#